data_AF-A0A2N5M8Z0-F1
#
_entry.id   AF-A0A2N5M8Z0-F1
#
_cell.length_a   1.000
_cell.length_b   1.000
_cell.length_c   1.000
_cell.angle_alpha   90.00
_cell.angle_beta   90.00
_cell.angle_gamma   90.00
#
_symmetry.space_group_name_H-M   'P 1'
#
loop_
_entity.id
_entity.type
_entity.pdbx_description
1 polymer ?
#
loop_
_entity_poly.entity_id
_entity_poly.type
_entity_poly.pdbx_seq_one_letter_code
_entity_poly.pdbx_strand_id
1 'polypeptide(L)'
;MKKSKLKKVVASTVAAGLFSTQISVPTFAFAKEKEKGKEPDSFDLRIMETTDIHTNLLGYDYYKNASSAAIGFSRTATLIKKAKKEAKNSVLVDNGDLIQGTPLGTYKAKIDPLEKGEVHPVYKAMNQLGYDAATFGNHEFNYGLDYLNEAINDANFSYVNANVYKDDNDNNPENDVNQFKPYKIVNKKIVDNSGKTKVVKIGYIGFVPPQITDWDKANLDGKVIAKGIVESAKKFIPQMKEEGADIIIAMAHTGFNGNENNTEDVVYSLSKVKDIDAITFSHTHKVFPALDVKSLDALFKGSDGQPLPGVDNAKGTINGVAAVQAGYGGNNLGLIDLVVEKVKGKWEVASSESSNRSISNVTEDQGVIKAVKADHEATVNYVNTPIGKTTAPIHSYFSLVQDDPSVQVVTNAQKWYVEKYIASNKPELVDLPILSVGAPFKAGRNGVEEFTDIATGDLTIRSAGDLYLYDNTLKAIKVKGSVVKEWLEMSAGKFNTVDPNKTEKQALLNSSFPVYNFDIIDGVTYQVDVTKPNRYDKDGKKVSDSSRIINLQYNGKPVDVDQNFIVVTNNYRAGGGGFFPGVKGSEYVVDSADENRQILMDYISEVKEINPAADNNWSIAPIHSDVNVTFTSSPKAAEFLTPGGKISYTGEKDADGFGIFKINLTEDLNLQLLGINDLHGQLDTTSEFGGVKQGRADYLATYLKEREAQNPDTLLISAGDAVGASAPVSSKLQDEPTLEFLNMMGFDLGTIGNHEFDKGVATLMAQIKGGQSPTNPAVTFKGINFPYVAANVVDKVTKKPILDPYTIKHYNGVDVGFIGVVTNATPSKVSPAGIEGVEFIPQAEAVNKAVNELKAKGIKAIVVISHDPGSFSSATQKVTGEVADLANAIDDEVDVIFAGDNHARLNDMVDNKLVVQSYSYGTAFSDIDLVIDAKTKDIKSKKSEIVTVAQEGVTPDAEVKALIDKYLKQFPELTQPLGTTNAKITRDNAYTQEAPLGNLIADSMKASIAGTDFAFMNPGGIRADLPQGTITYADLAKIQPFGNVLVQLELTGAEIKTLLQQQWVVEGSPKTLQIAGLKYTADFTKPVTERVTYLTKADGTLIEDTSKYKVVVNDFMASGGDNYTVLKGKERVYGPVDLEAFVKYVQDTFTGGTITAAIEGRITNLK
;
A
#
# COMPACT_ATOMS: atom_id res chain seq x y z
N MET A 1 34.44 -12.56 45.07
CA MET A 1 33.91 -13.81 45.69
C MET A 1 33.59 -14.78 44.55
N LYS A 2 34.42 -15.82 44.32
CA LYS A 2 34.11 -17.27 44.51
C LYS A 2 32.75 -17.67 43.88
N LYS A 3 32.58 -18.57 42.90
CA LYS A 3 33.25 -19.83 42.49
C LYS A 3 32.74 -20.19 41.06
N SER A 4 33.60 -20.46 40.07
CA SER A 4 34.10 -21.77 39.60
C SER A 4 33.23 -22.51 38.57
N LYS A 5 33.78 -22.80 37.38
CA LYS A 5 34.17 -24.17 36.97
C LYS A 5 35.01 -24.12 35.68
N LEU A 6 36.07 -24.93 35.68
CA LEU A 6 37.13 -25.01 34.68
C LEU A 6 37.23 -26.47 34.19
N LYS A 7 37.48 -26.62 32.87
CA LYS A 7 38.10 -27.73 32.10
C LYS A 7 37.42 -29.12 32.12
N LYS A 8 37.01 -29.70 30.98
CA LYS A 8 37.70 -30.18 29.76
C LYS A 8 38.48 -31.52 29.91
N VAL A 9 37.93 -32.52 29.22
CA VAL A 9 38.54 -33.53 28.30
C VAL A 9 39.39 -34.66 28.89
N VAL A 10 39.02 -35.93 28.60
CA VAL A 10 39.80 -36.92 27.81
C VAL A 10 38.89 -38.04 27.24
N ALA A 11 38.99 -38.19 25.91
CA ALA A 11 38.95 -39.36 25.00
C ALA A 11 38.18 -40.68 25.27
N SER A 12 37.33 -41.01 24.28
CA SER A 12 37.30 -42.21 23.43
C SER A 12 37.12 -43.62 24.04
N THR A 13 36.00 -44.28 23.73
CA THR A 13 36.01 -45.69 23.29
C THR A 13 34.74 -46.08 22.52
N VAL A 14 34.95 -46.93 21.52
CA VAL A 14 33.99 -47.66 20.67
C VAL A 14 32.89 -48.36 21.47
N ALA A 15 31.64 -48.30 21.00
CA ALA A 15 30.59 -49.23 21.42
C ALA A 15 29.62 -49.51 20.26
N ALA A 16 29.77 -50.70 19.66
CA ALA A 16 28.68 -51.40 19.02
C ALA A 16 27.66 -51.78 20.11
N GLY A 17 26.44 -51.27 20.01
CA GLY A 17 25.36 -51.52 20.96
C GLY A 17 24.11 -51.96 20.21
N LEU A 18 23.88 -53.27 20.21
CA LEU A 18 22.58 -53.89 19.96
C LEU A 18 21.52 -53.24 20.87
N PHE A 19 20.58 -52.51 20.28
CA PHE A 19 19.32 -52.19 20.96
C PHE A 19 18.24 -53.15 20.47
N SER A 20 17.99 -54.16 21.31
CA SER A 20 16.80 -54.99 21.29
C SER A 20 15.57 -54.10 21.53
N THR A 21 14.78 -53.87 20.49
CA THR A 21 13.46 -53.29 20.62
C THR A 21 12.53 -54.32 21.23
N GLN A 22 11.97 -53.95 22.39
CA GLN A 22 10.94 -54.70 23.09
C GLN A 22 9.71 -54.84 22.21
N ILE A 23 9.45 -56.07 21.75
CA ILE A 23 8.15 -56.46 21.23
C ILE A 23 7.21 -56.58 22.43
N SER A 24 6.43 -55.54 22.69
CA SER A 24 5.26 -55.63 23.55
C SER A 24 4.16 -56.33 22.75
N VAL A 25 4.02 -57.64 22.97
CA VAL A 25 2.84 -58.39 22.54
C VAL A 25 1.74 -58.13 23.58
N PRO A 26 0.60 -57.52 23.24
CA PRO A 26 -0.54 -57.54 24.13
C PRO A 26 -1.20 -58.92 24.02
N THR A 27 -0.87 -59.83 24.92
CA THR A 27 -1.69 -61.01 25.21
C THR A 27 -2.96 -60.54 25.91
N PHE A 28 -4.08 -60.49 25.20
CA PHE A 28 -5.39 -60.37 25.84
C PHE A 28 -5.86 -61.74 26.28
N ALA A 29 -5.64 -62.05 27.55
CA ALA A 29 -6.32 -63.12 28.26
C ALA A 29 -7.65 -62.57 28.79
N PHE A 30 -8.77 -62.97 28.18
CA PHE A 30 -10.08 -62.90 28.84
C PHE A 30 -10.41 -64.29 29.37
N ALA A 31 -9.97 -64.58 30.60
CA ALA A 31 -10.57 -65.61 31.42
C ALA A 31 -11.65 -64.95 32.28
N LYS A 32 -12.91 -65.14 31.89
CA LYS A 32 -14.05 -64.95 32.79
C LYS A 32 -14.81 -66.27 32.78
N GLU A 33 -14.72 -67.01 33.88
CA GLU A 33 -15.60 -68.15 34.11
C GLU A 33 -17.05 -67.67 34.02
N LYS A 34 -17.76 -68.17 33.01
CA LYS A 34 -19.22 -68.16 32.93
C LYS A 34 -19.68 -69.59 32.69
N GLU A 35 -20.73 -69.94 33.40
CA GLU A 35 -21.43 -71.22 33.40
C GLU A 35 -21.70 -71.74 31.98
N LYS A 36 -21.72 -73.07 31.84
CA LYS A 36 -22.06 -73.81 30.61
C LYS A 36 -23.47 -73.46 30.10
N GLY A 37 -23.60 -72.37 29.38
CA GLY A 37 -24.64 -72.09 28.39
C GLY A 37 -24.02 -72.08 26.99
N LYS A 38 -24.75 -72.52 25.96
CA LYS A 38 -24.29 -72.50 24.54
C LYS A 38 -23.63 -71.15 24.21
N GLU A 39 -22.36 -71.17 23.80
CA GLU A 39 -21.74 -70.00 23.15
C GLU A 39 -22.60 -69.58 21.94
N PRO A 40 -22.88 -68.27 21.77
CA PRO A 40 -23.56 -67.77 20.59
C PRO A 40 -22.76 -68.10 19.32
N ASP A 41 -23.46 -68.40 18.22
CA ASP A 41 -22.83 -68.57 16.90
C ASP A 41 -22.22 -67.21 16.52
N SER A 42 -20.89 -67.08 16.48
CA SER A 42 -20.19 -65.80 16.28
C SER A 42 -18.92 -65.95 15.44
N PHE A 43 -18.50 -64.87 14.78
CA PHE A 43 -17.25 -64.81 14.01
C PHE A 43 -16.69 -63.38 13.96
N ASP A 44 -15.38 -63.29 13.77
CA ASP A 44 -14.69 -62.01 13.54
C ASP A 44 -14.51 -61.79 12.04
N LEU A 45 -14.78 -60.56 11.56
CA LEU A 45 -14.61 -60.14 10.18
C LEU A 45 -13.78 -58.86 10.10
N ARG A 46 -12.69 -58.92 9.34
CA ARG A 46 -11.87 -57.75 9.02
C ARG A 46 -12.23 -57.17 7.65
N ILE A 47 -12.58 -55.90 7.61
CA ILE A 47 -12.70 -55.11 6.38
C ILE A 47 -11.40 -54.31 6.24
N MET A 48 -10.78 -54.38 5.07
CA MET A 48 -9.61 -53.59 4.71
C MET A 48 -10.00 -52.59 3.64
N GLU A 49 -9.54 -51.35 3.76
CA GLU A 49 -9.83 -50.28 2.81
C GLU A 49 -8.55 -49.65 2.25
N THR A 50 -8.59 -49.40 0.95
CA THR A 50 -7.71 -48.45 0.27
C THR A 50 -8.53 -47.34 -0.38
N THR A 51 -7.93 -46.18 -0.53
CA THR A 51 -8.57 -45.02 -1.17
C THR A 51 -7.53 -44.05 -1.70
N ASP A 52 -7.93 -43.19 -2.64
CA ASP A 52 -7.21 -42.00 -3.11
C ASP A 52 -5.77 -42.36 -3.48
N ILE A 53 -5.58 -43.52 -4.09
CA ILE A 53 -4.26 -44.00 -4.47
C ILE A 53 -3.65 -43.03 -5.50
N HIS A 54 -4.48 -42.40 -6.32
CA HIS A 54 -4.08 -41.42 -7.32
C HIS A 54 -2.94 -41.91 -8.21
N THR A 55 -2.97 -43.16 -8.64
CA THR A 55 -1.88 -43.81 -9.41
C THR A 55 -0.50 -43.83 -8.74
N ASN A 56 -0.38 -43.57 -7.42
CA ASN A 56 0.86 -43.71 -6.64
C ASN A 56 1.20 -45.20 -6.39
N LEU A 57 1.41 -45.96 -7.46
CA LEU A 57 1.55 -47.41 -7.40
C LEU A 57 2.86 -47.86 -6.76
N LEU A 58 3.91 -47.04 -6.88
CA LEU A 58 5.24 -47.26 -6.33
C LEU A 58 5.60 -46.13 -5.36
N GLY A 59 6.60 -46.36 -4.51
CA GLY A 59 7.23 -45.33 -3.70
C GLY A 59 8.11 -44.40 -4.51
N TYR A 60 7.53 -43.70 -5.49
CA TYR A 60 8.24 -42.85 -6.43
C TYR A 60 7.47 -41.56 -6.70
N ASP A 61 8.16 -40.43 -6.66
CA ASP A 61 7.65 -39.10 -6.98
C ASP A 61 8.12 -38.74 -8.40
N TYR A 62 7.19 -38.76 -9.36
CA TYR A 62 7.49 -38.49 -10.77
C TYR A 62 7.95 -37.05 -11.04
N TYR A 63 7.50 -36.08 -10.24
CA TYR A 63 7.89 -34.68 -10.42
C TYR A 63 9.32 -34.43 -9.94
N LYS A 64 9.72 -35.08 -8.83
CA LYS A 64 11.10 -35.03 -8.32
C LYS A 64 12.05 -35.99 -9.02
N ASN A 65 11.51 -36.95 -9.79
CA ASN A 65 12.26 -38.04 -10.39
C ASN A 65 13.09 -38.80 -9.34
N ALA A 66 12.47 -39.10 -8.19
CA ALA A 66 13.12 -39.67 -7.02
C ALA A 66 12.21 -40.62 -6.24
N SER A 67 12.81 -41.57 -5.52
CA SER A 67 12.07 -42.43 -4.58
C SER A 67 11.42 -41.61 -3.46
N SER A 68 10.21 -41.99 -3.06
CA SER A 68 9.47 -41.41 -1.94
C SER A 68 9.07 -42.49 -0.93
N ALA A 69 9.32 -42.21 0.35
CA ALA A 69 8.89 -43.06 1.47
C ALA A 69 7.48 -42.71 1.98
N ALA A 70 6.93 -41.56 1.58
CA ALA A 70 5.65 -41.05 2.09
C ALA A 70 4.41 -41.62 1.37
N ILE A 71 4.61 -42.20 0.18
CA ILE A 71 3.56 -42.75 -0.69
C ILE A 71 3.97 -44.13 -1.22
N GLY A 72 3.03 -44.83 -1.84
CA GLY A 72 3.28 -46.04 -2.60
C GLY A 72 2.38 -47.21 -2.23
N PHE A 73 1.43 -47.51 -3.12
CA PHE A 73 0.54 -48.67 -3.01
C PHE A 73 1.31 -49.99 -2.90
N SER A 74 2.50 -50.08 -3.50
CA SER A 74 3.43 -51.21 -3.34
C SER A 74 3.69 -51.59 -1.88
N ARG A 75 3.77 -50.61 -0.96
CA ARG A 75 3.93 -50.87 0.49
C ARG A 75 2.62 -51.24 1.15
N THR A 76 1.54 -50.59 0.76
CA THR A 76 0.18 -50.92 1.23
C THR A 76 -0.22 -52.34 0.83
N ALA A 77 0.20 -52.83 -0.33
CA ALA A 77 0.05 -54.21 -0.74
C ALA A 77 0.71 -55.21 0.23
N THR A 78 1.90 -54.88 0.75
CA THR A 78 2.56 -55.66 1.81
C THR A 78 1.72 -55.66 3.09
N LEU A 79 1.15 -54.51 3.48
CA LEU A 79 0.25 -54.41 4.64
C LEU A 79 -1.03 -55.22 4.46
N ILE A 80 -1.65 -55.19 3.27
CA ILE A 80 -2.84 -55.97 2.93
C ILE A 80 -2.55 -57.47 3.08
N LYS A 81 -1.45 -57.95 2.49
CA LYS A 81 -1.04 -59.36 2.61
C LYS A 81 -0.79 -59.77 4.05
N LYS A 82 -0.25 -58.87 4.88
CA LYS A 82 -0.05 -59.09 6.31
C LYS A 82 -1.39 -59.14 7.06
N ALA A 83 -2.26 -58.16 6.86
CA ALA A 83 -3.57 -58.08 7.51
C ALA A 83 -4.47 -59.28 7.16
N LYS A 84 -4.43 -59.76 5.91
CA LYS A 84 -5.13 -60.99 5.48
C LYS A 84 -4.65 -62.25 6.22
N LYS A 85 -3.38 -62.33 6.61
CA LYS A 85 -2.84 -63.48 7.37
C LYS A 85 -3.21 -63.44 8.85
N GLU A 86 -3.51 -62.27 9.39
CA GLU A 86 -3.84 -62.06 10.80
C GLU A 86 -5.32 -62.34 11.11
N ALA A 87 -6.20 -62.31 10.11
CA ALA A 87 -7.63 -62.51 10.28
C ALA A 87 -8.11 -63.81 9.62
N LYS A 88 -8.99 -64.56 10.29
CA LYS A 88 -9.62 -65.78 9.72
C LYS A 88 -10.55 -65.43 8.55
N ASN A 89 -11.29 -64.33 8.67
CA ASN A 89 -12.23 -63.85 7.66
C ASN A 89 -11.86 -62.40 7.33
N SER A 90 -11.73 -62.09 6.05
CA SER A 90 -11.52 -60.72 5.62
C SER A 90 -12.15 -60.41 4.27
N VAL A 91 -12.43 -59.13 4.07
CA VAL A 91 -12.82 -58.51 2.80
C VAL A 91 -11.94 -57.30 2.53
N LEU A 92 -11.67 -57.01 1.26
CA LEU A 92 -10.85 -55.88 0.83
C LEU A 92 -11.66 -55.01 -0.13
N VAL A 93 -11.80 -53.73 0.18
CA VAL A 93 -12.59 -52.77 -0.60
C VAL A 93 -11.77 -51.54 -0.98
N ASP A 94 -12.18 -50.87 -2.04
CA ASP A 94 -11.58 -49.60 -2.48
C ASP A 94 -12.64 -48.50 -2.61
N ASN A 95 -12.24 -47.28 -2.25
CA ASN A 95 -13.10 -46.12 -2.17
C ASN A 95 -12.99 -45.13 -3.34
N GLY A 96 -12.27 -45.45 -4.42
CA GLY A 96 -12.16 -44.61 -5.61
C GLY A 96 -10.91 -43.72 -5.62
N ASP A 97 -10.85 -42.83 -6.62
CA ASP A 97 -9.71 -41.97 -6.95
C ASP A 97 -8.41 -42.74 -7.23
N LEU A 98 -8.53 -43.67 -8.17
CA LEU A 98 -7.50 -44.63 -8.53
C LEU A 98 -6.71 -44.21 -9.77
N ILE A 99 -7.40 -43.75 -10.82
CA ILE A 99 -6.88 -43.72 -12.20
C ILE A 99 -6.33 -42.36 -12.66
N GLN A 100 -6.42 -41.31 -11.84
CA GLN A 100 -5.86 -39.98 -12.08
C GLN A 100 -5.02 -39.53 -10.88
N GLY A 101 -4.10 -38.57 -11.05
CA GLY A 101 -3.50 -37.80 -9.95
C GLY A 101 -1.97 -37.74 -9.96
N THR A 102 -1.29 -38.72 -10.55
CA THR A 102 0.14 -38.60 -10.90
C THR A 102 0.30 -38.56 -12.42
N PRO A 103 1.49 -38.18 -12.94
CA PRO A 103 1.77 -38.25 -14.36
C PRO A 103 1.52 -39.64 -14.98
N LEU A 104 1.51 -40.72 -14.20
CA LEU A 104 1.18 -42.06 -14.69
C LEU A 104 -0.28 -42.13 -15.19
N GLY A 105 -1.23 -41.61 -14.42
CA GLY A 105 -2.64 -41.58 -14.81
C GLY A 105 -2.85 -40.75 -16.08
N THR A 106 -2.25 -39.56 -16.13
CA THR A 106 -2.32 -38.69 -17.31
C THR A 106 -1.68 -39.33 -18.53
N TYR A 107 -0.51 -39.96 -18.37
CA TYR A 107 0.17 -40.67 -19.45
C TYR A 107 -0.72 -41.75 -20.05
N LYS A 108 -1.31 -42.62 -19.20
CA LYS A 108 -2.14 -43.74 -19.67
C LYS A 108 -3.52 -43.31 -20.18
N ALA A 109 -4.00 -42.11 -19.85
CA ALA A 109 -5.26 -41.60 -20.36
C ALA A 109 -5.11 -40.80 -21.67
N LYS A 110 -4.08 -39.95 -21.77
CA LYS A 110 -3.97 -38.95 -22.85
C LYS A 110 -2.84 -39.22 -23.86
N ILE A 111 -1.78 -39.91 -23.45
CA ILE A 111 -0.57 -40.07 -24.27
C ILE A 111 -0.48 -41.48 -24.86
N ASP A 112 -0.74 -42.48 -24.02
CA ASP A 112 -0.81 -43.89 -24.40
C ASP A 112 -2.16 -44.46 -23.89
N PRO A 113 -3.29 -44.04 -24.49
CA PRO A 113 -4.63 -44.45 -24.06
C PRO A 113 -4.76 -45.98 -24.07
N LEU A 114 -5.56 -46.51 -23.14
CA LEU A 114 -5.84 -47.95 -23.04
C LEU A 114 -6.36 -48.50 -24.37
N GLU A 115 -5.69 -49.54 -24.88
CA GLU A 115 -6.25 -50.36 -25.95
C GLU A 115 -7.33 -51.28 -25.40
N LYS A 116 -8.27 -51.70 -26.26
CA LYS A 116 -9.36 -52.59 -25.85
C LYS A 116 -8.83 -53.90 -25.26
N GLY A 117 -9.15 -54.18 -24.00
CA GLY A 117 -8.69 -55.36 -23.25
C GLY A 117 -7.27 -55.23 -22.69
N GLU A 118 -6.70 -54.03 -22.72
CA GLU A 118 -5.48 -53.71 -21.99
C GLU A 118 -5.79 -53.36 -20.52
N VAL A 119 -5.22 -54.12 -19.60
CA VAL A 119 -5.42 -53.88 -18.16
C VAL A 119 -4.74 -52.58 -17.72
N HIS A 120 -5.50 -51.63 -17.17
CA HIS A 120 -4.93 -50.39 -16.60
C HIS A 120 -3.90 -50.69 -15.48
N PRO A 121 -2.79 -49.93 -15.36
CA PRO A 121 -1.70 -50.24 -14.41
C PRO A 121 -2.15 -50.39 -12.96
N VAL A 122 -3.14 -49.60 -12.54
CA VAL A 122 -3.75 -49.72 -11.20
C VAL A 122 -4.37 -51.10 -10.99
N TYR A 123 -5.12 -51.61 -11.96
CA TYR A 123 -5.72 -52.94 -11.89
C TYR A 123 -4.69 -54.06 -12.06
N LYS A 124 -3.58 -53.85 -12.81
CA LYS A 124 -2.44 -54.80 -12.81
C LYS A 124 -1.90 -55.03 -11.39
N ALA A 125 -1.89 -53.99 -10.55
CA ALA A 125 -1.50 -54.08 -9.15
C ALA A 125 -2.62 -54.67 -8.26
N MET A 126 -3.83 -54.09 -8.30
CA MET A 126 -4.93 -54.47 -7.41
C MET A 126 -5.45 -55.90 -7.65
N ASN A 127 -5.45 -56.37 -8.90
CA ASN A 127 -5.92 -57.73 -9.24
C ASN A 127 -5.10 -58.84 -8.56
N GLN A 128 -3.87 -58.56 -8.13
CA GLN A 128 -3.03 -59.51 -7.38
C GLN A 128 -3.43 -59.65 -5.90
N LEU A 129 -4.25 -58.74 -5.39
CA LEU A 129 -4.53 -58.63 -3.96
C LEU A 129 -5.91 -59.17 -3.57
N GLY A 130 -6.78 -59.48 -4.53
CA GLY A 130 -8.09 -60.07 -4.28
C GLY A 130 -9.03 -59.11 -3.53
N TYR A 131 -9.35 -57.99 -4.18
CA TYR A 131 -10.42 -57.07 -3.77
C TYR A 131 -11.78 -57.75 -3.94
N ASP A 132 -12.73 -57.41 -3.07
CA ASP A 132 -14.11 -57.90 -3.09
C ASP A 132 -15.04 -56.94 -3.84
N ALA A 133 -14.84 -55.62 -3.67
CA ALA A 133 -15.61 -54.57 -4.34
C ALA A 133 -14.85 -53.23 -4.37
N ALA A 134 -15.28 -52.31 -5.22
CA ALA A 134 -14.86 -50.92 -5.24
C ALA A 134 -16.04 -49.98 -5.53
N THR A 135 -15.90 -48.71 -5.18
CA THR A 135 -16.76 -47.61 -5.66
C THR A 135 -15.94 -46.64 -6.50
N PHE A 136 -16.61 -45.63 -7.05
CA PHE A 136 -15.99 -44.53 -7.80
C PHE A 136 -15.83 -43.32 -6.89
N GLY A 137 -14.74 -42.59 -7.09
CA GLY A 137 -14.50 -41.22 -6.68
C GLY A 137 -14.66 -40.24 -7.84
N ASN A 138 -14.48 -38.95 -7.55
CA ASN A 138 -14.66 -37.91 -8.56
C ASN A 138 -13.59 -37.98 -9.65
N HIS A 139 -12.39 -38.46 -9.34
CA HIS A 139 -11.28 -38.55 -10.30
C HIS A 139 -11.37 -39.75 -11.26
N GLU A 140 -12.33 -40.66 -11.07
CA GLU A 140 -12.66 -41.67 -12.09
C GLU A 140 -13.27 -41.08 -13.36
N PHE A 141 -13.91 -39.91 -13.27
CA PHE A 141 -14.69 -39.35 -14.38
C PHE A 141 -13.87 -38.46 -15.33
N ASN A 142 -12.70 -37.95 -14.88
CA ASN A 142 -11.92 -36.89 -15.55
C ASN A 142 -11.48 -37.15 -16.99
N TYR A 143 -11.53 -38.40 -17.45
CA TYR A 143 -11.15 -38.80 -18.80
C TYR A 143 -12.34 -39.28 -19.65
N GLY A 144 -13.57 -39.05 -19.16
CA GLY A 144 -14.81 -39.44 -19.82
C GLY A 144 -15.27 -40.85 -19.52
N LEU A 145 -16.59 -41.07 -19.68
CA LEU A 145 -17.25 -42.35 -19.36
C LEU A 145 -16.73 -43.51 -20.21
N ASP A 146 -16.31 -43.27 -21.45
CA ASP A 146 -15.79 -44.32 -22.33
C ASP A 146 -14.46 -44.87 -21.82
N TYR A 147 -13.53 -43.97 -21.45
CA TYR A 147 -12.26 -44.36 -20.85
C TYR A 147 -12.47 -45.04 -19.48
N LEU A 148 -13.36 -44.50 -18.65
CA LEU A 148 -13.71 -45.11 -17.36
C LEU A 148 -14.22 -46.55 -17.54
N ASN A 149 -15.17 -46.75 -18.46
CA ASN A 149 -15.74 -48.07 -18.74
C ASN A 149 -14.68 -49.06 -19.27
N GLU A 150 -13.74 -48.60 -20.09
CA GLU A 150 -12.61 -49.43 -20.52
C GLU A 150 -11.69 -49.76 -19.34
N ALA A 151 -11.28 -48.76 -18.55
CA ALA A 151 -10.37 -48.97 -17.44
C ALA A 151 -10.90 -50.01 -16.43
N ILE A 152 -12.18 -49.92 -16.06
CA ILE A 152 -12.76 -50.79 -15.01
C ILE A 152 -13.15 -52.19 -15.50
N ASN A 153 -13.21 -52.44 -16.82
CA ASN A 153 -13.71 -53.72 -17.35
C ASN A 153 -12.78 -54.91 -17.01
N ASP A 154 -11.50 -54.62 -16.76
CA ASP A 154 -10.44 -55.58 -16.43
C ASP A 154 -10.17 -55.69 -14.92
N ALA A 155 -10.99 -55.05 -14.08
CA ALA A 155 -10.97 -55.27 -12.64
C ALA A 155 -11.54 -56.65 -12.31
N ASN A 156 -10.80 -57.46 -11.53
CA ASN A 156 -11.25 -58.79 -11.08
C ASN A 156 -12.31 -58.73 -9.96
N PHE A 157 -12.83 -57.53 -9.67
CA PHE A 157 -13.78 -57.21 -8.62
C PHE A 157 -14.85 -56.26 -9.15
N SER A 158 -15.96 -56.14 -8.44
CA SER A 158 -17.09 -55.36 -8.93
C SER A 158 -17.07 -53.92 -8.45
N TYR A 159 -17.30 -53.01 -9.39
CA TYR A 159 -17.66 -51.63 -9.11
C TYR A 159 -19.15 -51.49 -8.81
N VAL A 160 -19.49 -50.66 -7.82
CA VAL A 160 -20.86 -50.29 -7.48
C VAL A 160 -20.97 -48.79 -7.25
N ASN A 161 -22.11 -48.19 -7.62
CA ASN A 161 -22.45 -46.81 -7.28
C ASN A 161 -23.96 -46.60 -7.33
N ALA A 162 -24.53 -46.09 -6.23
CA ALA A 162 -25.97 -45.96 -6.02
C ALA A 162 -26.54 -44.58 -6.38
N ASN A 163 -25.69 -43.58 -6.61
CA ASN A 163 -26.14 -42.19 -6.73
C ASN A 163 -25.83 -41.51 -8.08
N VAL A 164 -25.18 -42.20 -9.02
CA VAL A 164 -25.02 -41.75 -10.42
C VAL A 164 -26.05 -42.43 -11.31
N TYR A 165 -26.76 -41.63 -12.09
CA TYR A 165 -27.85 -42.02 -12.97
C TYR A 165 -27.55 -41.59 -14.40
N LYS A 166 -28.15 -42.29 -15.37
CA LYS A 166 -28.15 -41.84 -16.76
C LYS A 166 -29.01 -40.60 -16.88
N ASP A 167 -28.54 -39.60 -17.62
CA ASP A 167 -29.36 -38.46 -17.98
C ASP A 167 -30.24 -38.82 -19.18
N ASP A 168 -31.54 -39.03 -18.94
CA ASP A 168 -32.54 -39.28 -19.98
C ASP A 168 -33.23 -37.99 -20.48
N ASN A 169 -32.79 -36.83 -19.98
CA ASN A 169 -33.22 -35.48 -20.38
C ASN A 169 -34.73 -35.21 -20.26
N ASP A 170 -35.46 -35.95 -19.42
CA ASP A 170 -36.92 -35.77 -19.25
C ASP A 170 -37.33 -35.03 -17.96
N ASN A 171 -36.36 -34.76 -17.07
CA ASN A 171 -36.53 -34.12 -15.75
C ASN A 171 -37.49 -34.85 -14.79
N ASN A 172 -37.75 -36.14 -14.97
CA ASN A 172 -38.63 -36.93 -14.11
C ASN A 172 -37.82 -37.89 -13.21
N PRO A 173 -37.60 -37.55 -11.93
CA PRO A 173 -36.70 -38.32 -11.07
C PRO A 173 -37.20 -39.73 -10.70
N GLU A 174 -38.46 -40.06 -11.01
CA GLU A 174 -39.11 -41.34 -10.67
C GLU A 174 -38.76 -42.48 -11.65
N ASN A 175 -38.37 -42.18 -12.90
CA ASN A 175 -37.90 -43.18 -13.88
C ASN A 175 -36.39 -43.24 -14.06
N ASP A 176 -35.63 -42.38 -13.37
CA ASP A 176 -34.17 -42.38 -13.48
C ASP A 176 -33.56 -43.77 -13.22
N VAL A 177 -32.72 -44.20 -14.15
CA VAL A 177 -32.01 -45.47 -14.09
C VAL A 177 -30.56 -45.23 -13.70
N ASN A 178 -30.06 -45.97 -12.71
CA ASN A 178 -28.66 -45.88 -12.30
C ASN A 178 -27.71 -46.18 -13.48
N GLN A 179 -26.64 -45.39 -13.59
CA GLN A 179 -25.59 -45.58 -14.61
C GLN A 179 -24.77 -46.85 -14.32
N PHE A 180 -24.52 -47.11 -13.04
CA PHE A 180 -23.81 -48.29 -12.56
C PHE A 180 -24.71 -49.15 -11.67
N LYS A 181 -24.28 -50.36 -11.31
CA LYS A 181 -25.03 -51.19 -10.35
C LYS A 181 -25.00 -50.51 -8.97
N PRO A 182 -26.15 -50.26 -8.31
CA PRO A 182 -26.19 -49.50 -7.07
C PRO A 182 -25.48 -50.20 -5.91
N TYR A 183 -25.66 -51.51 -5.80
CA TYR A 183 -25.04 -52.35 -4.79
C TYR A 183 -24.84 -53.78 -5.29
N LYS A 184 -24.12 -54.59 -4.51
CA LYS A 184 -23.94 -56.02 -4.74
C LYS A 184 -23.95 -56.80 -3.43
N ILE A 185 -24.74 -57.87 -3.36
CA ILE A 185 -24.75 -58.81 -2.23
C ILE A 185 -23.94 -60.05 -2.60
N VAL A 186 -22.95 -60.40 -1.78
CA VAL A 186 -22.03 -61.52 -2.01
C VAL A 186 -22.18 -62.55 -0.90
N ASN A 187 -22.36 -63.81 -1.28
CA ASN A 187 -22.29 -64.95 -0.37
C ASN A 187 -20.82 -65.24 -0.02
N LYS A 188 -20.37 -64.76 1.15
CA LYS A 188 -19.01 -64.99 1.65
C LYS A 188 -18.98 -66.24 2.52
N LYS A 189 -18.05 -67.16 2.24
CA LYS A 189 -17.73 -68.26 3.16
C LYS A 189 -16.87 -67.70 4.29
N ILE A 190 -17.34 -67.85 5.52
CA ILE A 190 -16.62 -67.46 6.72
C ILE A 190 -16.36 -68.69 7.60
N VAL A 191 -15.32 -68.63 8.42
CA VAL A 191 -15.02 -69.59 9.48
C VAL A 191 -15.41 -68.96 10.80
N ASP A 192 -16.36 -69.59 11.49
CA ASP A 192 -16.82 -69.12 12.81
C ASP A 192 -15.80 -69.38 13.92
N ASN A 193 -16.07 -68.85 15.12
CA ASN A 193 -15.19 -69.02 16.28
C ASN A 193 -15.08 -70.47 16.75
N SER A 194 -16.02 -71.34 16.36
CA SER A 194 -15.98 -72.79 16.58
C SER A 194 -15.23 -73.57 15.49
N GLY A 195 -14.71 -72.89 14.45
CA GLY A 195 -13.98 -73.48 13.33
C GLY A 195 -14.86 -74.03 12.21
N LYS A 196 -16.18 -73.78 12.22
CA LYS A 196 -17.09 -74.27 11.17
C LYS A 196 -17.25 -73.23 10.07
N THR A 197 -17.34 -73.72 8.83
CA THR A 197 -17.66 -72.86 7.69
C THR A 197 -19.15 -72.50 7.67
N LYS A 198 -19.45 -71.20 7.54
CA LYS A 198 -20.79 -70.65 7.33
C LYS A 198 -20.80 -69.81 6.06
N VAL A 199 -22.00 -69.51 5.57
CA VAL A 199 -22.21 -68.53 4.50
C VAL A 199 -22.91 -67.32 5.10
N VAL A 200 -22.36 -66.13 4.85
CA VAL A 200 -22.89 -64.83 5.27
C VAL A 200 -23.03 -63.95 4.03
N LYS A 201 -24.12 -63.19 3.95
CA LYS A 201 -24.39 -62.27 2.84
C LYS A 201 -23.86 -60.87 3.17
N ILE A 202 -22.77 -60.47 2.51
CA ILE A 202 -22.19 -59.13 2.67
C ILE A 202 -22.65 -58.26 1.49
N GLY A 203 -23.33 -57.17 1.79
CA GLY A 203 -23.76 -56.15 0.84
C GLY A 203 -22.74 -55.01 0.74
N TYR A 204 -22.38 -54.64 -0.49
CA TYR A 204 -21.51 -53.50 -0.79
C TYR A 204 -22.31 -52.46 -1.57
N ILE A 205 -22.34 -51.22 -1.09
CA ILE A 205 -23.01 -50.08 -1.74
C ILE A 205 -22.01 -48.93 -1.92
N GLY A 206 -22.05 -48.26 -3.07
CA GLY A 206 -21.08 -47.24 -3.46
C GLY A 206 -21.68 -45.83 -3.59
N PHE A 207 -20.93 -44.79 -3.27
CA PHE A 207 -21.33 -43.39 -3.42
C PHE A 207 -20.19 -42.49 -3.88
N VAL A 208 -20.52 -41.36 -4.53
CA VAL A 208 -19.59 -40.31 -4.99
C VAL A 208 -20.24 -38.92 -4.79
N PRO A 209 -19.53 -37.80 -4.66
CA PRO A 209 -20.15 -36.50 -4.42
C PRO A 209 -21.03 -36.09 -5.61
N PRO A 210 -22.24 -35.52 -5.40
CA PRO A 210 -23.09 -35.08 -6.50
C PRO A 210 -22.45 -34.05 -7.43
N GLN A 211 -21.47 -33.30 -6.93
CA GLN A 211 -20.80 -32.21 -7.63
C GLN A 211 -19.93 -32.67 -8.80
N ILE A 212 -19.73 -33.99 -9.00
CA ILE A 212 -18.97 -34.49 -10.15
C ILE A 212 -19.51 -33.98 -11.49
N THR A 213 -20.82 -33.74 -11.61
CA THR A 213 -21.44 -33.21 -12.84
C THR A 213 -21.12 -31.75 -13.09
N ASP A 214 -20.78 -31.00 -12.04
CA ASP A 214 -20.35 -29.60 -12.14
C ASP A 214 -18.84 -29.53 -12.38
N TRP A 215 -18.07 -30.30 -11.62
CA TRP A 215 -16.61 -30.32 -11.68
C TRP A 215 -16.07 -30.84 -13.02
N ASP A 216 -16.74 -31.84 -13.60
CA ASP A 216 -16.31 -32.48 -14.85
C ASP A 216 -17.38 -32.37 -15.95
N LYS A 217 -18.02 -31.21 -16.02
CA LYS A 217 -19.08 -30.91 -16.98
C LYS A 217 -18.66 -31.23 -18.42
N ALA A 218 -17.43 -30.94 -18.81
CA ALA A 218 -16.92 -31.22 -20.16
C ALA A 218 -17.08 -32.70 -20.58
N ASN A 219 -16.97 -33.62 -19.63
CA ASN A 219 -17.06 -35.06 -19.89
C ASN A 219 -18.45 -35.63 -19.60
N LEU A 220 -19.21 -35.03 -18.68
CA LEU A 220 -20.43 -35.61 -18.10
C LEU A 220 -21.75 -34.93 -18.51
N ASP A 221 -21.72 -33.69 -19.00
CA ASP A 221 -22.92 -32.91 -19.34
C ASP A 221 -23.81 -33.65 -20.36
N GLY A 222 -25.10 -33.74 -20.05
CA GLY A 222 -26.10 -34.45 -20.86
C GLY A 222 -25.95 -35.98 -20.92
N LYS A 223 -25.02 -36.57 -20.14
CA LYS A 223 -24.78 -38.03 -20.11
C LYS A 223 -25.19 -38.67 -18.79
N VAL A 224 -24.88 -38.01 -17.67
CA VAL A 224 -25.19 -38.52 -16.33
C VAL A 224 -25.66 -37.39 -15.42
N ILE A 225 -26.46 -37.75 -14.42
CA ILE A 225 -26.81 -36.90 -13.28
C ILE A 225 -26.39 -37.60 -11.99
N ALA A 226 -26.01 -36.84 -10.97
CA ALA A 226 -25.66 -37.37 -9.66
C ALA A 226 -26.63 -36.86 -8.59
N LYS A 227 -27.23 -37.79 -7.83
CA LYS A 227 -28.19 -37.50 -6.76
C LYS A 227 -27.54 -37.50 -5.39
N GLY A 228 -28.23 -36.94 -4.40
CA GLY A 228 -27.81 -36.92 -3.01
C GLY A 228 -27.45 -38.32 -2.46
N ILE A 229 -26.32 -38.40 -1.77
CA ILE A 229 -25.75 -39.65 -1.23
C ILE A 229 -26.67 -40.22 -0.14
N VAL A 230 -27.10 -39.39 0.81
CA VAL A 230 -27.91 -39.84 1.96
C VAL A 230 -29.29 -40.33 1.51
N GLU A 231 -29.88 -39.65 0.53
CA GLU A 231 -31.17 -40.00 -0.11
C GLU A 231 -31.05 -41.33 -0.84
N SER A 232 -29.95 -41.52 -1.60
CA SER A 232 -29.68 -42.77 -2.30
C SER A 232 -29.46 -43.93 -1.33
N ALA A 233 -28.75 -43.69 -0.21
CA ALA A 233 -28.56 -44.67 0.85
C ALA A 233 -29.91 -45.09 1.48
N LYS A 234 -30.77 -44.12 1.82
CA LYS A 234 -32.12 -44.35 2.36
C LYS A 234 -33.02 -45.14 1.41
N LYS A 235 -32.80 -45.04 0.09
CA LYS A 235 -33.50 -45.82 -0.93
C LYS A 235 -33.03 -47.28 -0.98
N PHE A 236 -31.71 -47.51 -1.12
CA PHE A 236 -31.20 -48.83 -1.46
C PHE A 236 -30.85 -49.73 -0.26
N ILE A 237 -30.54 -49.18 0.91
CA ILE A 237 -30.22 -50.00 2.09
C ILE A 237 -31.41 -50.87 2.54
N PRO A 238 -32.66 -50.35 2.63
CA PRO A 238 -33.82 -51.19 2.93
C PRO A 238 -33.99 -52.34 1.93
N GLN A 239 -33.77 -52.08 0.63
CA GLN A 239 -33.83 -53.09 -0.42
C GLN A 239 -32.76 -54.18 -0.22
N MET A 240 -31.52 -53.79 0.13
CA MET A 240 -30.45 -54.74 0.44
C MET A 240 -30.81 -55.63 1.64
N LYS A 241 -31.43 -55.07 2.69
CA LYS A 241 -31.91 -55.85 3.84
C LYS A 241 -33.03 -56.80 3.47
N GLU A 242 -33.95 -56.40 2.59
CA GLU A 242 -35.03 -57.27 2.07
C GLU A 242 -34.49 -58.45 1.24
N GLU A 243 -33.45 -58.22 0.43
CA GLU A 243 -32.72 -59.26 -0.31
C GLU A 243 -31.84 -60.16 0.60
N GLY A 244 -31.79 -59.82 1.89
CA GLY A 244 -31.20 -60.62 2.95
C GLY A 244 -29.73 -60.32 3.23
N ALA A 245 -29.25 -59.09 2.99
CA ALA A 245 -27.93 -58.68 3.44
C ALA A 245 -27.81 -58.79 4.97
N ASP A 246 -26.84 -59.57 5.41
CA ASP A 246 -26.51 -59.75 6.82
C ASP A 246 -25.69 -58.55 7.32
N ILE A 247 -24.67 -58.15 6.54
CA ILE A 247 -23.76 -57.03 6.81
C ILE A 247 -23.80 -56.08 5.62
N ILE A 248 -23.91 -54.77 5.87
CA ILE A 248 -23.85 -53.73 4.84
C ILE A 248 -22.64 -52.83 5.04
N ILE A 249 -21.78 -52.79 4.01
CA ILE A 249 -20.60 -51.93 3.93
C ILE A 249 -20.89 -50.82 2.93
N ALA A 250 -20.91 -49.57 3.41
CA ALA A 250 -21.04 -48.39 2.58
C ALA A 250 -19.65 -47.87 2.20
N MET A 251 -19.28 -48.03 0.93
CA MET A 251 -18.06 -47.48 0.34
C MET A 251 -18.41 -46.11 -0.23
N ALA A 252 -18.02 -45.04 0.46
CA ALA A 252 -18.45 -43.70 0.14
C ALA A 252 -17.26 -42.80 -0.22
N HIS A 253 -17.09 -42.44 -1.50
CA HIS A 253 -16.11 -41.43 -1.87
C HIS A 253 -16.65 -40.04 -1.51
N THR A 254 -16.53 -39.66 -0.24
CA THR A 254 -17.02 -38.39 0.31
C THR A 254 -16.36 -38.21 1.67
N GLY A 255 -16.10 -36.97 2.05
CA GLY A 255 -15.42 -36.66 3.29
C GLY A 255 -16.32 -36.46 4.50
N PHE A 256 -15.68 -36.07 5.58
CA PHE A 256 -16.35 -35.73 6.83
C PHE A 256 -16.56 -34.21 6.94
N ASN A 257 -17.81 -33.80 7.16
CA ASN A 257 -18.14 -32.45 7.58
C ASN A 257 -19.18 -32.48 8.70
N GLY A 258 -18.96 -31.71 9.76
CA GLY A 258 -19.91 -31.60 10.86
C GLY A 258 -21.18 -30.81 10.52
N ASN A 259 -21.21 -30.07 9.40
CA ASN A 259 -22.38 -29.38 8.90
C ASN A 259 -23.25 -30.33 8.06
N GLU A 260 -24.44 -30.68 8.58
CA GLU A 260 -25.36 -31.62 7.94
C GLU A 260 -25.95 -31.10 6.61
N ASN A 261 -25.87 -29.79 6.34
CA ASN A 261 -26.30 -29.21 5.06
C ASN A 261 -25.25 -29.35 3.95
N ASN A 262 -24.04 -29.84 4.26
CA ASN A 262 -23.04 -30.11 3.24
C ASN A 262 -23.53 -31.24 2.32
N THR A 263 -23.33 -31.08 1.01
CA THR A 263 -23.74 -32.04 -0.02
C THR A 263 -22.56 -32.81 -0.63
N GLU A 264 -21.33 -32.35 -0.41
CA GLU A 264 -20.07 -32.93 -0.91
C GLU A 264 -19.47 -33.92 0.11
N ASP A 265 -19.30 -33.47 1.35
CA ASP A 265 -18.69 -34.19 2.48
C ASP A 265 -19.76 -34.61 3.51
N VAL A 266 -20.33 -35.80 3.34
CA VAL A 266 -21.57 -36.18 4.02
C VAL A 266 -21.46 -37.36 4.96
N VAL A 267 -20.25 -37.84 5.27
CA VAL A 267 -20.05 -39.04 6.11
C VAL A 267 -20.72 -38.92 7.48
N TYR A 268 -20.74 -37.72 8.05
CA TYR A 268 -21.46 -37.45 9.30
C TYR A 268 -22.96 -37.75 9.19
N SER A 269 -23.62 -37.29 8.12
CA SER A 269 -25.04 -37.55 7.87
C SER A 269 -25.29 -38.99 7.41
N LEU A 270 -24.39 -39.56 6.61
CA LEU A 270 -24.49 -40.93 6.12
C LEU A 270 -24.43 -41.96 7.24
N SER A 271 -23.57 -41.75 8.25
CA SER A 271 -23.48 -42.63 9.44
C SER A 271 -24.75 -42.70 10.29
N LYS A 272 -25.72 -41.81 10.08
CA LYS A 272 -27.03 -41.84 10.74
C LYS A 272 -28.06 -42.69 9.98
N VAL A 273 -27.74 -43.15 8.77
CA VAL A 273 -28.63 -44.01 7.99
C VAL A 273 -28.67 -45.40 8.63
N LYS A 274 -29.87 -45.85 8.95
CA LYS A 274 -30.11 -47.12 9.63
C LYS A 274 -29.60 -48.30 8.81
N ASP A 275 -29.15 -49.35 9.50
CA ASP A 275 -28.75 -50.65 8.95
C ASP A 275 -27.43 -50.63 8.15
N ILE A 276 -26.64 -49.55 8.22
CA ILE A 276 -25.22 -49.53 7.81
C ILE A 276 -24.38 -50.08 8.96
N ASP A 277 -23.58 -51.11 8.69
CA ASP A 277 -22.73 -51.76 9.70
C ASP A 277 -21.29 -51.21 9.70
N ALA A 278 -20.79 -50.78 8.52
CA ALA A 278 -19.46 -50.19 8.37
C ALA A 278 -19.44 -49.17 7.23
N ILE A 279 -18.68 -48.10 7.41
CA ILE A 279 -18.42 -47.06 6.42
C ILE A 279 -16.93 -47.03 6.11
N THR A 280 -16.58 -47.22 4.86
CA THR A 280 -15.26 -46.86 4.34
C THR A 280 -15.44 -45.57 3.56
N PHE A 281 -14.64 -44.53 3.82
CA PHE A 281 -14.87 -43.21 3.22
C PHE A 281 -13.59 -42.48 2.79
N SER A 282 -13.71 -41.40 1.98
CA SER A 282 -12.54 -40.65 1.50
C SER A 282 -12.71 -39.18 1.09
N HIS A 283 -12.21 -38.73 -0.09
CA HIS A 283 -12.29 -37.38 -0.69
C HIS A 283 -11.45 -36.28 -0.02
N THR A 284 -11.28 -36.33 1.30
CA THR A 284 -10.60 -35.26 2.08
C THR A 284 -9.11 -35.53 2.35
N HIS A 285 -8.58 -36.67 1.88
CA HIS A 285 -7.19 -37.12 2.05
C HIS A 285 -6.75 -37.22 3.53
N LYS A 286 -7.69 -37.33 4.47
CA LYS A 286 -7.42 -37.39 5.92
C LYS A 286 -7.28 -38.82 6.40
N VAL A 287 -6.79 -38.98 7.62
CA VAL A 287 -6.69 -40.27 8.27
C VAL A 287 -7.69 -40.30 9.41
N PHE A 288 -8.64 -41.23 9.34
CA PHE A 288 -9.59 -41.49 10.42
C PHE A 288 -9.76 -43.00 10.64
N PRO A 289 -9.74 -43.49 11.89
CA PRO A 289 -9.30 -42.77 13.08
C PRO A 289 -7.80 -42.46 13.02
N ALA A 290 -7.40 -41.41 13.73
CA ALA A 290 -6.00 -41.04 13.94
C ALA A 290 -5.43 -41.75 15.18
N LEU A 291 -4.10 -41.76 15.32
CA LEU A 291 -3.40 -42.43 16.42
C LEU A 291 -3.84 -41.92 17.81
N ASP A 292 -4.10 -40.62 17.90
CA ASP A 292 -4.58 -39.94 19.10
C ASP A 292 -5.36 -38.65 18.73
N VAL A 293 -6.02 -38.02 19.71
CA VAL A 293 -6.77 -36.77 19.50
C VAL A 293 -5.87 -35.61 19.02
N LYS A 294 -4.57 -35.66 19.31
CA LYS A 294 -3.61 -34.63 18.91
C LYS A 294 -3.34 -34.68 17.39
N SER A 295 -3.21 -35.89 16.85
CA SER A 295 -2.99 -36.18 15.42
C SER A 295 -4.28 -36.21 14.61
N LEU A 296 -5.46 -36.25 15.25
CA LEU A 296 -6.75 -36.12 14.61
C LEU A 296 -6.86 -34.77 13.88
N ASP A 297 -7.30 -34.79 12.62
CA ASP A 297 -7.43 -33.60 11.78
C ASP A 297 -8.48 -32.61 12.35
N ALA A 298 -8.32 -31.32 12.05
CA ALA A 298 -9.21 -30.26 12.51
C ALA A 298 -10.66 -30.44 12.02
N LEU A 299 -10.88 -31.10 10.88
CA LEU A 299 -12.21 -31.40 10.35
C LEU A 299 -13.09 -32.21 11.33
N PHE A 300 -12.47 -33.04 12.17
CA PHE A 300 -13.17 -33.87 13.14
C PHE A 300 -13.29 -33.23 14.53
N LYS A 301 -12.79 -32.00 14.72
CA LYS A 301 -12.67 -31.34 16.02
C LYS A 301 -13.53 -30.08 16.12
N GLY A 302 -14.05 -29.83 17.32
CA GLY A 302 -14.67 -28.56 17.69
C GLY A 302 -13.64 -27.45 17.88
N SER A 303 -14.11 -26.22 18.09
CA SER A 303 -13.26 -25.06 18.39
C SER A 303 -12.45 -25.20 19.69
N ASP A 304 -12.82 -26.13 20.55
CA ASP A 304 -12.12 -26.51 21.79
C ASP A 304 -11.01 -27.57 21.58
N GLY A 305 -10.83 -28.03 20.33
CA GLY A 305 -9.86 -29.06 19.97
C GLY A 305 -10.27 -30.48 20.37
N GLN A 306 -11.50 -30.71 20.82
CA GLN A 306 -12.03 -32.06 21.13
C GLN A 306 -12.79 -32.64 19.93
N PRO A 307 -12.91 -33.98 19.81
CA PRO A 307 -13.73 -34.60 18.77
C PRO A 307 -15.17 -34.08 18.77
N LEU A 308 -15.75 -33.88 17.59
CA LEU A 308 -17.14 -33.44 17.42
C LEU A 308 -18.15 -34.44 17.99
N PRO A 309 -19.36 -34.01 18.37
CA PRO A 309 -20.41 -34.91 18.86
C PRO A 309 -20.68 -36.07 17.88
N GLY A 310 -20.57 -37.29 18.38
CA GLY A 310 -20.73 -38.52 17.59
C GLY A 310 -19.43 -39.09 17.01
N VAL A 311 -18.31 -38.36 17.05
CA VAL A 311 -16.99 -38.86 16.62
C VAL A 311 -16.26 -39.50 17.80
N ASP A 312 -16.00 -40.79 17.72
CA ASP A 312 -15.16 -41.53 18.67
C ASP A 312 -13.87 -41.97 17.98
N ASN A 313 -12.79 -41.21 18.17
CA ASN A 313 -11.49 -41.52 17.59
C ASN A 313 -10.85 -42.78 18.18
N ALA A 314 -11.14 -43.10 19.46
CA ALA A 314 -10.52 -44.24 20.12
C ALA A 314 -11.08 -45.56 19.59
N LYS A 315 -12.40 -45.62 19.34
CA LYS A 315 -13.04 -46.77 18.70
C LYS A 315 -13.06 -46.72 17.17
N GLY A 316 -12.80 -45.55 16.59
CA GLY A 316 -12.94 -45.34 15.15
C GLY A 316 -14.39 -45.43 14.68
N THR A 317 -15.31 -44.76 15.38
CA THR A 317 -16.74 -44.75 15.01
C THR A 317 -17.25 -43.33 14.81
N ILE A 318 -18.24 -43.18 13.93
CA ILE A 318 -18.99 -41.95 13.70
C ILE A 318 -20.47 -42.27 13.89
N ASN A 319 -21.13 -41.57 14.82
CA ASN A 319 -22.49 -41.83 15.27
C ASN A 319 -22.75 -43.30 15.66
N GLY A 320 -21.72 -43.98 16.16
CA GLY A 320 -21.77 -45.39 16.58
C GLY A 320 -21.53 -46.42 15.46
N VAL A 321 -21.38 -45.99 14.21
CA VAL A 321 -21.03 -46.86 13.07
C VAL A 321 -19.52 -46.86 12.88
N ALA A 322 -18.92 -48.03 12.67
CA ALA A 322 -17.48 -48.13 12.37
C ALA A 322 -17.15 -47.40 11.08
N ALA A 323 -16.18 -46.49 11.14
CA ALA A 323 -15.79 -45.68 9.99
C ALA A 323 -14.27 -45.59 9.85
N VAL A 324 -13.76 -45.68 8.62
CA VAL A 324 -12.32 -45.55 8.33
C VAL A 324 -12.07 -44.79 7.02
N GLN A 325 -10.98 -44.02 7.00
CA GLN A 325 -10.41 -43.36 5.82
C GLN A 325 -8.89 -43.53 5.83
N ALA A 326 -8.34 -44.15 4.79
CA ALA A 326 -6.92 -44.53 4.68
C ALA A 326 -6.02 -43.47 4.03
N GLY A 327 -6.22 -42.18 4.33
CA GLY A 327 -5.32 -41.13 3.84
C GLY A 327 -5.38 -40.96 2.33
N TYR A 328 -4.21 -40.98 1.67
CA TYR A 328 -4.06 -40.79 0.23
C TYR A 328 -2.73 -41.35 -0.28
N GLY A 329 -2.58 -41.52 -1.60
CA GLY A 329 -1.34 -41.96 -2.24
C GLY A 329 -0.89 -43.37 -1.83
N GLY A 330 -1.81 -44.16 -1.27
CA GLY A 330 -1.50 -45.45 -0.65
C GLY A 330 -0.61 -45.33 0.59
N ASN A 331 -0.67 -44.23 1.35
CA ASN A 331 0.16 -44.00 2.52
C ASN A 331 -0.27 -44.80 3.77
N ASN A 332 -1.53 -45.24 3.82
CA ASN A 332 -2.08 -46.05 4.90
C ASN A 332 -2.94 -47.20 4.35
N LEU A 333 -3.21 -48.18 5.22
CA LEU A 333 -4.24 -49.20 5.07
C LEU A 333 -5.29 -49.02 6.16
N GLY A 334 -6.55 -48.78 5.77
CA GLY A 334 -7.68 -48.70 6.69
C GLY A 334 -8.17 -50.08 7.08
N LEU A 335 -8.56 -50.26 8.34
CA LEU A 335 -9.08 -51.50 8.90
C LEU A 335 -10.34 -51.24 9.71
N ILE A 336 -11.35 -52.09 9.53
CA ILE A 336 -12.50 -52.21 10.43
C ILE A 336 -12.58 -53.67 10.86
N ASP A 337 -12.54 -53.92 12.16
CA ASP A 337 -12.73 -55.24 12.76
C ASP A 337 -14.13 -55.31 13.38
N LEU A 338 -14.94 -56.26 12.89
CA LEU A 338 -16.30 -56.52 13.34
C LEU A 338 -16.36 -57.85 14.10
N VAL A 339 -17.02 -57.84 15.26
CA VAL A 339 -17.47 -59.06 15.93
C VAL A 339 -18.95 -59.24 15.60
N VAL A 340 -19.28 -60.34 14.93
CA VAL A 340 -20.64 -60.61 14.43
C VAL A 340 -21.23 -61.79 15.18
N GLU A 341 -22.42 -61.61 15.72
CA GLU A 341 -23.13 -62.62 16.50
C GLU A 341 -24.48 -62.94 15.87
N LYS A 342 -24.94 -64.18 16.08
CA LYS A 342 -26.25 -64.61 15.62
C LYS A 342 -27.33 -64.30 16.65
N VAL A 343 -28.09 -63.24 16.42
CA VAL A 343 -29.22 -62.81 17.26
C VAL A 343 -30.54 -63.20 16.60
N LYS A 344 -31.35 -64.01 17.28
CA LYS A 344 -32.67 -64.47 16.78
C LYS A 344 -32.65 -65.06 15.35
N GLY A 345 -31.55 -65.72 14.98
CA GLY A 345 -31.38 -66.37 13.69
C GLY A 345 -30.81 -65.47 12.57
N LYS A 346 -30.61 -64.17 12.83
CA LYS A 346 -29.95 -63.22 11.93
C LYS A 346 -28.54 -62.90 12.43
N TRP A 347 -27.64 -62.59 11.52
CA TRP A 347 -26.31 -62.07 11.89
C TRP A 347 -26.41 -60.57 12.16
N GLU A 348 -25.88 -60.12 13.28
CA GLU A 348 -25.87 -58.72 13.71
C GLU A 348 -24.46 -58.37 14.25
N VAL A 349 -24.00 -57.15 14.01
CA VAL A 349 -22.72 -56.67 14.56
C VAL A 349 -22.87 -56.40 16.06
N ALA A 350 -22.13 -57.14 16.88
CA ALA A 350 -22.12 -57.00 18.33
C ALA A 350 -21.17 -55.91 18.81
N SER A 351 -20.01 -55.78 18.15
CA SER A 351 -19.05 -54.70 18.39
C SER A 351 -18.18 -54.46 17.16
N SER A 352 -17.64 -53.24 17.07
CA SER A 352 -16.78 -52.82 15.97
C SER A 352 -15.67 -51.90 16.45
N GLU A 353 -14.53 -51.96 15.79
CA GLU A 353 -13.42 -51.03 15.99
C GLU A 353 -12.73 -50.75 14.65
N SER A 354 -12.33 -49.50 14.41
CA SER A 354 -11.59 -49.12 13.21
C SER A 354 -10.18 -48.65 13.56
N SER A 355 -9.23 -48.84 12.65
CA SER A 355 -7.84 -48.40 12.81
C SER A 355 -7.15 -48.17 11.46
N ASN A 356 -6.00 -47.51 11.48
CA ASN A 356 -5.15 -47.31 10.31
C ASN A 356 -3.75 -47.90 10.52
N ARG A 357 -3.14 -48.42 9.46
CA ARG A 357 -1.73 -48.83 9.44
C ARG A 357 -0.94 -48.00 8.44
N SER A 358 0.05 -47.26 8.91
CA SER A 358 0.95 -46.50 8.04
C SER A 358 1.94 -47.40 7.30
N ILE A 359 2.29 -47.02 6.06
CA ILE A 359 3.39 -47.63 5.29
C ILE A 359 4.78 -47.30 5.82
N SER A 360 4.88 -46.48 6.87
CA SER A 360 6.15 -46.12 7.51
C SER A 360 6.96 -47.38 7.86
N ASN A 361 8.20 -47.44 7.35
CA ASN A 361 9.10 -48.59 7.51
C ASN A 361 8.61 -49.92 6.92
N VAL A 362 7.71 -49.88 5.93
CA VAL A 362 7.24 -51.07 5.20
C VAL A 362 8.03 -51.26 3.90
N THR A 363 8.44 -52.50 3.61
CA THR A 363 9.08 -52.87 2.34
C THR A 363 8.04 -52.98 1.22
N GLU A 364 8.42 -52.54 0.01
CA GLU A 364 7.56 -52.64 -1.17
C GLU A 364 7.31 -54.09 -1.62
N ASP A 365 6.09 -54.38 -2.06
CA ASP A 365 5.70 -55.66 -2.61
C ASP A 365 6.29 -55.87 -4.02
N GLN A 366 7.10 -56.91 -4.17
CA GLN A 366 7.79 -57.21 -5.43
C GLN A 366 6.84 -57.63 -6.55
N GLY A 367 5.65 -58.17 -6.22
CA GLY A 367 4.64 -58.54 -7.22
C GLY A 367 4.01 -57.31 -7.86
N VAL A 368 3.69 -56.30 -7.03
CA VAL A 368 3.21 -55.00 -7.51
C VAL A 368 4.28 -54.30 -8.35
N ILE A 369 5.52 -54.20 -7.86
CA ILE A 369 6.62 -53.57 -8.62
C ILE A 369 6.76 -54.18 -10.00
N LYS A 370 6.82 -55.51 -10.09
CA LYS A 370 7.01 -56.22 -11.35
C LYS A 370 5.85 -55.97 -12.33
N ALA A 371 4.62 -55.87 -11.83
CA ALA A 371 3.44 -55.74 -12.68
C ALA A 371 3.28 -54.35 -13.31
N VAL A 372 3.80 -53.29 -12.67
CA VAL A 372 3.66 -51.90 -13.15
C VAL A 372 4.97 -51.32 -13.66
N LYS A 373 6.04 -52.13 -13.72
CA LYS A 373 7.39 -51.65 -14.07
C LYS A 373 7.46 -50.94 -15.42
N ALA A 374 6.85 -51.51 -16.45
CA ALA A 374 6.88 -50.94 -17.80
C ALA A 374 6.15 -49.59 -17.85
N ASP A 375 4.98 -49.52 -17.20
CA ASP A 375 4.17 -48.29 -17.12
C ASP A 375 4.92 -47.19 -16.34
N HIS A 376 5.60 -47.57 -15.26
CA HIS A 376 6.46 -46.68 -14.48
C HIS A 376 7.62 -46.12 -15.32
N GLU A 377 8.37 -46.97 -16.01
CA GLU A 377 9.50 -46.56 -16.86
C GLU A 377 9.04 -45.65 -18.01
N ALA A 378 7.90 -45.95 -18.64
CA ALA A 378 7.30 -45.12 -19.68
C ALA A 378 6.87 -43.75 -19.14
N THR A 379 6.29 -43.71 -17.94
CA THR A 379 5.90 -42.46 -17.27
C THR A 379 7.13 -41.60 -16.91
N VAL A 380 8.21 -42.22 -16.43
CA VAL A 380 9.48 -41.52 -16.17
C VAL A 380 10.02 -40.88 -17.45
N ASN A 381 9.95 -41.57 -18.58
CA ASN A 381 10.35 -40.98 -19.87
C ASN A 381 9.43 -39.83 -20.27
N TYR A 382 8.11 -39.99 -20.11
CA TYR A 382 7.12 -38.96 -20.41
C TYR A 382 7.38 -37.66 -19.63
N VAL A 383 7.58 -37.71 -18.30
CA VAL A 383 7.76 -36.49 -17.49
C VAL A 383 9.05 -35.73 -17.79
N ASN A 384 10.03 -36.37 -18.42
CA ASN A 384 11.26 -35.73 -18.89
C ASN A 384 11.12 -35.17 -20.32
N THR A 385 9.94 -35.28 -20.95
CA THR A 385 9.68 -34.71 -22.28
C THR A 385 9.58 -33.18 -22.19
N PRO A 386 10.26 -32.42 -23.08
CA PRO A 386 10.09 -30.98 -23.17
C PRO A 386 8.66 -30.58 -23.54
N ILE A 387 8.09 -29.64 -22.78
CA ILE A 387 6.79 -29.01 -23.05
C ILE A 387 6.93 -27.57 -23.56
N GLY A 388 8.08 -26.94 -23.31
CA GLY A 388 8.43 -25.62 -23.82
C GLY A 388 9.89 -25.32 -23.53
N LYS A 389 10.27 -24.04 -23.62
CA LYS A 389 11.61 -23.56 -23.31
C LYS A 389 11.54 -22.30 -22.46
N THR A 390 12.57 -22.06 -21.67
CA THR A 390 12.80 -20.80 -20.98
C THR A 390 14.04 -20.10 -21.53
N THR A 391 13.94 -18.80 -21.79
CA THR A 391 15.05 -17.98 -22.34
C THR A 391 16.05 -17.52 -21.28
N ALA A 392 15.71 -17.68 -19.99
CA ALA A 392 16.53 -17.33 -18.83
C ALA A 392 16.35 -18.38 -17.72
N PRO A 393 17.29 -18.49 -16.76
CA PRO A 393 17.12 -19.38 -15.62
C PRO A 393 15.94 -18.92 -14.75
N ILE A 394 15.22 -19.87 -14.15
CA ILE A 394 14.12 -19.60 -13.21
C ILE A 394 14.55 -20.11 -11.84
N HIS A 395 14.64 -19.21 -10.87
CA HIS A 395 15.01 -19.57 -9.51
C HIS A 395 14.28 -18.74 -8.46
N SER A 396 14.08 -19.30 -7.27
CA SER A 396 13.38 -18.63 -6.17
C SER A 396 14.31 -18.13 -5.06
N TYR A 397 15.63 -18.07 -5.28
CA TYR A 397 16.63 -17.76 -4.25
C TYR A 397 16.43 -16.42 -3.52
N PHE A 398 15.88 -15.41 -4.21
CA PHE A 398 15.63 -14.09 -3.65
C PHE A 398 14.14 -13.72 -3.58
N SER A 399 13.26 -14.68 -3.87
CA SER A 399 11.79 -14.53 -3.96
C SER A 399 11.11 -13.94 -2.73
N LEU A 400 11.74 -14.04 -1.56
CA LEU A 400 11.22 -13.49 -0.31
C LEU A 400 11.62 -12.03 -0.07
N VAL A 401 12.54 -11.46 -0.85
CA VAL A 401 13.12 -10.12 -0.59
C VAL A 401 13.18 -9.21 -1.82
N GLN A 402 12.88 -9.75 -3.00
CA GLN A 402 12.69 -9.01 -4.24
C GLN A 402 11.74 -9.79 -5.14
N ASP A 403 11.16 -9.10 -6.12
CA ASP A 403 10.40 -9.74 -7.19
C ASP A 403 11.26 -10.74 -7.98
N ASP A 404 10.65 -11.85 -8.39
CA ASP A 404 11.37 -12.99 -8.94
C ASP A 404 10.59 -13.75 -10.03
N PRO A 405 11.30 -14.33 -11.03
CA PRO A 405 10.62 -14.96 -12.15
C PRO A 405 9.87 -16.26 -11.84
N SER A 406 10.18 -16.97 -10.74
CA SER A 406 9.53 -18.24 -10.40
C SER A 406 8.07 -18.08 -10.04
N VAL A 407 7.71 -16.99 -9.36
CA VAL A 407 6.31 -16.65 -9.07
C VAL A 407 5.62 -16.07 -10.30
N GLN A 408 6.32 -15.22 -11.05
CA GLN A 408 5.81 -14.56 -12.26
C GLN A 408 5.26 -15.54 -13.31
N VAL A 409 5.95 -16.66 -13.52
CA VAL A 409 5.50 -17.67 -14.51
C VAL A 409 4.18 -18.33 -14.06
N VAL A 410 4.02 -18.57 -12.76
CA VAL A 410 2.80 -19.18 -12.19
C VAL A 410 1.61 -18.23 -12.33
N THR A 411 1.79 -16.98 -11.92
CA THR A 411 0.74 -15.94 -11.96
C THR A 411 0.33 -15.60 -13.39
N ASN A 412 1.27 -15.60 -14.34
CA ASN A 412 0.96 -15.45 -15.76
C ASN A 412 0.11 -16.60 -16.30
N ALA A 413 0.44 -17.85 -15.97
CA ALA A 413 -0.35 -19.01 -16.36
C ALA A 413 -1.77 -18.97 -15.77
N GLN A 414 -1.88 -18.62 -14.49
CA GLN A 414 -3.15 -18.45 -13.79
C GLN A 414 -4.03 -17.37 -14.45
N LYS A 415 -3.45 -16.20 -14.73
CA LYS A 415 -4.15 -15.09 -15.39
C LYS A 415 -4.59 -15.46 -16.81
N TRP A 416 -3.70 -16.05 -17.60
CA TRP A 416 -3.99 -16.53 -18.96
C TRP A 416 -5.20 -17.48 -18.98
N TYR A 417 -5.27 -18.41 -18.04
CA TYR A 417 -6.38 -19.35 -17.94
C TYR A 417 -7.70 -18.64 -17.62
N VAL A 418 -7.70 -17.76 -16.61
CA VAL A 418 -8.91 -17.06 -16.17
C VAL A 418 -9.41 -16.07 -17.23
N GLU A 419 -8.52 -15.37 -17.94
CA GLU A 419 -8.88 -14.50 -19.07
C GLU A 419 -9.61 -15.28 -20.16
N LYS A 420 -9.09 -16.46 -20.55
CA LYS A 420 -9.75 -17.34 -21.53
C LYS A 420 -11.09 -17.87 -21.03
N TYR A 421 -11.15 -18.29 -19.77
CA TYR A 421 -12.37 -18.80 -19.16
C TYR A 421 -13.46 -17.72 -19.13
N ILE A 422 -13.14 -16.51 -18.68
CA ILE A 422 -14.07 -15.38 -18.60
C ILE A 422 -14.56 -15.00 -20.00
N ALA A 423 -13.65 -14.87 -20.97
CA ALA A 423 -14.02 -14.54 -22.35
C ALA A 423 -15.02 -15.55 -22.96
N SER A 424 -14.91 -16.82 -22.57
CA SER A 424 -15.74 -17.90 -23.12
C SER A 424 -17.04 -18.14 -22.35
N ASN A 425 -17.03 -17.95 -21.02
CA ASN A 425 -18.12 -18.39 -20.13
C ASN A 425 -18.82 -17.26 -19.36
N LYS A 426 -18.14 -16.12 -19.16
CA LYS A 426 -18.63 -14.97 -18.36
C LYS A 426 -18.26 -13.62 -19.00
N PRO A 427 -18.66 -13.35 -20.26
CA PRO A 427 -18.22 -12.17 -21.01
C PRO A 427 -18.60 -10.85 -20.35
N GLU A 428 -19.61 -10.83 -19.47
CA GLU A 428 -20.01 -9.66 -18.68
C GLU A 428 -18.95 -9.20 -17.66
N LEU A 429 -17.93 -10.02 -17.38
CA LEU A 429 -16.86 -9.73 -16.45
C LEU A 429 -15.52 -9.34 -17.12
N VAL A 430 -15.47 -9.29 -18.45
CA VAL A 430 -14.22 -9.09 -19.23
C VAL A 430 -13.54 -7.74 -18.93
N ASP A 431 -14.32 -6.71 -18.57
CA ASP A 431 -13.80 -5.37 -18.28
C ASP A 431 -13.35 -5.20 -16.82
N LEU A 432 -13.53 -6.21 -15.96
CA LEU A 432 -13.03 -6.14 -14.59
C LEU A 432 -11.52 -6.43 -14.56
N PRO A 433 -10.72 -5.65 -13.80
CA PRO A 433 -9.32 -5.92 -13.59
C PRO A 433 -9.05 -7.33 -13.04
N ILE A 434 -8.16 -8.08 -13.69
CA ILE A 434 -7.72 -9.41 -13.24
C ILE A 434 -6.30 -9.30 -12.67
N LEU A 435 -6.18 -9.63 -11.39
CA LEU A 435 -4.94 -9.79 -10.65
C LEU A 435 -4.68 -11.28 -10.41
N SER A 436 -3.43 -11.67 -10.18
CA SER A 436 -3.09 -13.07 -9.87
C SER A 436 -2.18 -13.17 -8.67
N VAL A 437 -2.44 -14.16 -7.82
CA VAL A 437 -1.70 -14.35 -6.57
C VAL A 437 -0.86 -15.61 -6.61
N GLY A 438 0.42 -15.46 -6.30
CA GLY A 438 1.37 -16.55 -6.18
C GLY A 438 2.22 -16.44 -4.91
N ALA A 439 2.70 -17.58 -4.41
CA ALA A 439 3.68 -17.63 -3.33
C ALA A 439 4.89 -18.44 -3.80
N PRO A 440 6.12 -18.09 -3.37
CA PRO A 440 7.30 -18.86 -3.72
C PRO A 440 7.36 -20.13 -2.87
N PHE A 441 6.71 -21.21 -3.32
CA PHE A 441 6.51 -22.41 -2.52
C PHE A 441 7.79 -23.11 -2.09
N LYS A 442 8.85 -23.04 -2.91
CA LYS A 442 10.19 -23.53 -2.61
C LYS A 442 11.10 -22.34 -2.32
N ALA A 443 11.21 -21.94 -1.06
CA ALA A 443 12.09 -20.83 -0.65
C ALA A 443 12.78 -21.13 0.69
N GLY A 444 13.32 -22.35 0.81
CA GLY A 444 14.15 -22.78 1.94
C GLY A 444 13.37 -23.23 3.16
N ARG A 445 12.06 -23.49 3.06
CA ARG A 445 11.25 -23.95 4.20
C ARG A 445 11.74 -25.30 4.74
N ASN A 446 12.10 -26.20 3.82
CA ASN A 446 12.45 -27.59 4.14
C ASN A 446 13.98 -27.85 4.09
N GLY A 447 14.79 -26.79 4.10
CA GLY A 447 16.25 -26.85 4.12
C GLY A 447 16.91 -26.13 2.95
N VAL A 448 18.25 -26.11 2.95
CA VAL A 448 19.09 -25.29 2.07
C VAL A 448 19.01 -25.61 0.58
N GLU A 449 18.51 -26.80 0.23
CA GLU A 449 18.31 -27.26 -1.15
C GLU A 449 16.86 -27.07 -1.64
N GLU A 450 15.95 -26.54 -0.80
CA GLU A 450 14.54 -26.38 -1.17
C GLU A 450 14.27 -25.05 -1.88
N PHE A 451 14.85 -24.87 -3.06
CA PHE A 451 14.60 -23.74 -3.95
C PHE A 451 14.25 -24.23 -5.35
N THR A 452 13.46 -23.47 -6.09
CA THR A 452 13.33 -23.65 -7.53
C THR A 452 14.65 -23.25 -8.17
N ASP A 453 15.17 -24.10 -9.05
CA ASP A 453 16.45 -23.90 -9.75
C ASP A 453 16.38 -24.61 -11.10
N ILE A 454 15.85 -23.90 -12.10
CA ILE A 454 15.63 -24.39 -13.45
C ILE A 454 16.58 -23.62 -14.37
N ALA A 455 17.50 -24.34 -15.01
CA ALA A 455 18.43 -23.75 -15.97
C ALA A 455 17.71 -23.26 -17.25
N THR A 456 18.34 -22.32 -17.96
CA THR A 456 17.92 -21.93 -19.30
C THR A 456 17.84 -23.15 -20.23
N GLY A 457 16.82 -23.22 -21.08
CA GLY A 457 16.63 -24.33 -22.03
C GLY A 457 15.26 -24.97 -21.91
N ASP A 458 15.20 -26.30 -22.05
CA ASP A 458 13.93 -27.02 -22.10
C ASP A 458 13.21 -27.01 -20.73
N LEU A 459 11.95 -26.57 -20.75
CA LEU A 459 11.00 -26.79 -19.67
C LEU A 459 10.31 -28.13 -19.91
N THR A 460 10.34 -29.00 -18.90
CA THR A 460 9.70 -30.32 -18.93
C THR A 460 8.46 -30.34 -18.04
N ILE A 461 7.70 -31.42 -18.06
CA ILE A 461 6.57 -31.62 -17.12
C ILE A 461 7.04 -31.49 -15.66
N ARG A 462 8.27 -31.93 -15.36
CA ARG A 462 8.88 -31.75 -14.03
C ARG A 462 9.09 -30.30 -13.65
N SER A 463 9.43 -29.44 -14.62
CA SER A 463 9.64 -28.01 -14.39
C SER A 463 8.38 -27.34 -13.84
N ALA A 464 7.19 -27.71 -14.34
CA ALA A 464 5.93 -27.20 -13.82
C ALA A 464 5.66 -27.67 -12.38
N GLY A 465 6.00 -28.92 -12.05
CA GLY A 465 5.91 -29.43 -10.67
C GLY A 465 6.89 -28.77 -9.70
N ASP A 466 8.05 -28.28 -10.21
CA ASP A 466 9.02 -27.55 -9.40
C ASP A 466 8.59 -26.10 -9.12
N LEU A 467 7.82 -25.49 -10.03
CA LEU A 467 7.23 -24.16 -9.89
C LEU A 467 5.97 -24.18 -9.03
N TYR A 468 5.13 -25.23 -9.13
CA TYR A 468 3.92 -25.38 -8.34
C TYR A 468 3.84 -26.76 -7.67
N LEU A 469 4.20 -26.78 -6.38
CA LEU A 469 4.37 -28.02 -5.60
C LEU A 469 3.04 -28.69 -5.20
N TYR A 470 1.97 -27.92 -4.99
CA TYR A 470 0.74 -28.43 -4.40
C TYR A 470 -0.31 -28.79 -5.46
N ASP A 471 -1.14 -29.79 -5.19
CA ASP A 471 -2.22 -30.24 -6.09
C ASP A 471 -3.48 -29.36 -5.93
N ASN A 472 -3.28 -28.06 -5.75
CA ASN A 472 -4.36 -27.10 -5.54
C ASN A 472 -5.08 -26.79 -6.86
N THR A 473 -6.41 -26.76 -6.83
CA THR A 473 -7.22 -26.34 -7.98
C THR A 473 -7.33 -24.83 -8.07
N LEU A 474 -7.43 -24.31 -9.30
CA LEU A 474 -7.48 -22.87 -9.55
C LEU A 474 -8.86 -22.30 -9.22
N LYS A 475 -8.86 -21.17 -8.50
CA LYS A 475 -10.06 -20.39 -8.19
C LYS A 475 -9.84 -18.94 -8.59
N ALA A 476 -10.89 -18.22 -8.92
CA ALA A 476 -10.84 -16.76 -9.03
C ALA A 476 -11.98 -16.16 -8.23
N ILE A 477 -11.68 -15.19 -7.38
CA ILE A 477 -12.66 -14.57 -6.50
C ILE A 477 -12.79 -13.08 -6.79
N LYS A 478 -13.99 -12.53 -6.57
CA LYS A 478 -14.25 -11.10 -6.70
C LYS A 478 -14.07 -10.40 -5.36
N VAL A 479 -13.18 -9.42 -5.30
CA VAL A 479 -12.85 -8.68 -4.07
C VAL A 479 -12.72 -7.18 -4.32
N LYS A 480 -12.76 -6.38 -3.26
CA LYS A 480 -12.54 -4.93 -3.29
C LYS A 480 -11.06 -4.57 -3.22
N GLY A 481 -10.68 -3.38 -3.68
CA GLY A 481 -9.31 -2.85 -3.53
C GLY A 481 -8.84 -2.81 -2.08
N SER A 482 -9.76 -2.57 -1.13
CA SER A 482 -9.50 -2.70 0.31
C SER A 482 -9.04 -4.11 0.72
N VAL A 483 -9.62 -5.17 0.15
CA VAL A 483 -9.21 -6.56 0.41
C VAL A 483 -7.84 -6.85 -0.20
N VAL A 484 -7.56 -6.34 -1.42
CA VAL A 484 -6.22 -6.46 -2.04
C VAL A 484 -5.15 -5.85 -1.13
N LYS A 485 -5.42 -4.66 -0.57
CA LYS A 485 -4.50 -4.03 0.38
C LYS A 485 -4.30 -4.86 1.64
N GLU A 486 -5.37 -5.30 2.30
CA GLU A 486 -5.26 -6.08 3.55
C GLU A 486 -4.63 -7.47 3.31
N TRP A 487 -4.77 -8.04 2.10
CA TRP A 487 -4.07 -9.25 1.68
C TRP A 487 -2.56 -9.05 1.64
N LEU A 488 -2.10 -7.96 1.01
CA LEU A 488 -0.68 -7.60 0.97
C LEU A 488 -0.13 -7.27 2.37
N GLU A 489 -0.92 -6.61 3.23
CA GLU A 489 -0.55 -6.36 4.63
C GLU A 489 -0.37 -7.65 5.43
N MET A 490 -1.19 -8.68 5.18
CA MET A 490 -1.02 -10.01 5.78
C MET A 490 0.29 -10.67 5.30
N SER A 491 0.55 -10.62 3.99
CA SER A 491 1.80 -11.15 3.40
C SER A 491 3.04 -10.44 3.96
N ALA A 492 2.97 -9.12 4.19
CA ALA A 492 4.05 -8.35 4.78
C ALA A 492 4.44 -8.80 6.21
N GLY A 493 3.65 -9.69 6.84
CA GLY A 493 4.03 -10.40 8.07
C GLY A 493 5.27 -11.30 7.91
N LYS A 494 5.69 -11.59 6.67
CA LYS A 494 6.95 -12.29 6.38
C LYS A 494 8.20 -11.52 6.80
N PHE A 495 8.11 -10.21 7.00
CA PHE A 495 9.24 -9.36 7.37
C PHE A 495 9.26 -9.02 8.87
N ASN A 496 10.43 -9.07 9.51
CA ASN A 496 10.64 -8.44 10.80
C ASN A 496 10.64 -6.91 10.64
N THR A 497 10.30 -6.17 11.69
CA THR A 497 10.46 -4.71 11.69
C THR A 497 11.94 -4.37 11.75
N VAL A 498 12.43 -3.59 10.78
CA VAL A 498 13.79 -3.03 10.77
C VAL A 498 13.77 -1.72 11.56
N ASP A 499 14.63 -1.61 12.57
CA ASP A 499 14.80 -0.36 13.32
C ASP A 499 15.75 0.57 12.56
N PRO A 500 15.28 1.72 12.06
CA PRO A 500 16.11 2.65 11.29
C PRO A 500 17.18 3.36 12.14
N ASN A 501 17.16 3.21 13.47
CA ASN A 501 18.15 3.81 14.37
C ASN A 501 19.31 2.86 14.71
N LYS A 502 19.32 1.66 14.12
CA LYS A 502 20.29 0.60 14.44
C LYS A 502 21.15 0.24 13.23
N THR A 503 22.45 0.38 13.41
CA THR A 503 23.48 -0.01 12.43
C THR A 503 23.94 -1.47 12.59
N GLU A 504 23.56 -2.12 13.69
CA GLU A 504 23.82 -3.55 13.92
C GLU A 504 23.09 -4.44 12.90
N LYS A 505 23.54 -5.70 12.77
CA LYS A 505 22.93 -6.68 11.87
C LYS A 505 21.46 -6.93 12.26
N GLN A 506 20.54 -6.72 11.33
CA GLN A 506 19.11 -6.96 11.49
C GLN A 506 18.64 -8.03 10.51
N ALA A 507 17.93 -9.05 10.98
CA ALA A 507 17.38 -10.10 10.11
C ALA A 507 16.05 -9.64 9.52
N LEU A 508 15.95 -9.58 8.20
CA LEU A 508 14.76 -9.13 7.48
C LEU A 508 13.62 -10.15 7.54
N LEU A 509 13.91 -11.43 7.37
CA LEU A 509 12.89 -12.47 7.25
C LEU A 509 12.44 -12.97 8.64
N ASN A 510 11.14 -13.01 8.84
CA ASN A 510 10.49 -13.66 9.98
C ASN A 510 10.41 -15.17 9.71
N SER A 511 11.17 -15.96 10.47
CA SER A 511 11.21 -17.42 10.35
C SER A 511 9.94 -18.11 10.87
N SER A 512 9.17 -17.44 11.74
CA SER A 512 7.91 -17.97 12.26
C SER A 512 6.75 -17.84 11.27
N PHE A 513 6.89 -16.98 10.26
CA PHE A 513 5.87 -16.75 9.25
C PHE A 513 6.03 -17.75 8.09
N PRO A 514 5.03 -18.60 7.81
CA PRO A 514 5.15 -19.64 6.80
C PRO A 514 5.37 -19.08 5.38
N VAL A 515 6.31 -19.66 4.65
CA VAL A 515 6.67 -19.24 3.28
C VAL A 515 5.47 -19.25 2.32
N TYR A 516 4.62 -20.28 2.38
CA TYR A 516 3.42 -20.41 1.55
C TYR A 516 2.27 -19.45 1.92
N ASN A 517 2.48 -18.58 2.93
CA ASN A 517 1.59 -17.47 3.26
C ASN A 517 2.22 -16.11 2.91
N PHE A 518 3.36 -16.09 2.22
CA PHE A 518 3.88 -14.87 1.62
C PHE A 518 3.37 -14.79 0.18
N ASP A 519 2.27 -14.09 -0.01
CA ASP A 519 1.64 -13.92 -1.32
C ASP A 519 2.13 -12.64 -1.99
N ILE A 520 2.49 -12.76 -3.26
CA ILE A 520 2.76 -11.68 -4.20
C ILE A 520 1.53 -11.54 -5.11
N ILE A 521 1.12 -10.32 -5.39
CA ILE A 521 -0.04 -10.03 -6.25
C ILE A 521 0.43 -9.32 -7.52
N ASP A 522 0.34 -10.02 -8.65
CA ASP A 522 0.68 -9.48 -9.96
C ASP A 522 -0.49 -8.70 -10.56
N GLY A 523 -0.15 -7.64 -11.30
CA GLY A 523 -1.08 -6.68 -11.88
C GLY A 523 -1.23 -5.39 -11.08
N VAL A 524 -0.68 -5.31 -9.86
CA VAL A 524 -0.55 -4.07 -9.08
C VAL A 524 0.92 -3.81 -8.79
N THR A 525 1.32 -2.55 -8.65
CA THR A 525 2.65 -2.20 -8.13
C THR A 525 2.56 -1.72 -6.69
N TYR A 526 3.54 -2.04 -5.84
CA TYR A 526 3.54 -1.63 -4.44
C TYR A 526 4.93 -1.72 -3.79
N GLN A 527 5.09 -1.10 -2.63
CA GLN A 527 6.28 -1.25 -1.80
C GLN A 527 5.93 -1.66 -0.38
N VAL A 528 6.85 -2.37 0.27
CA VAL A 528 6.71 -2.81 1.67
C VAL A 528 7.66 -2.01 2.56
N ASP A 529 7.11 -1.14 3.40
CA ASP A 529 7.83 -0.39 4.43
C ASP A 529 8.08 -1.28 5.66
N VAL A 530 9.27 -1.87 5.71
CA VAL A 530 9.68 -2.77 6.79
C VAL A 530 10.10 -2.04 8.06
N THR A 531 10.14 -0.71 8.08
CA THR A 531 10.41 0.07 9.30
C THR A 531 9.18 0.17 10.20
N LYS A 532 8.01 -0.05 9.64
CA LYS A 532 6.73 -0.02 10.34
C LYS A 532 6.40 -1.35 11.02
N PRO A 533 5.68 -1.35 12.16
CA PRO A 533 5.14 -2.57 12.76
C PRO A 533 4.25 -3.34 11.78
N ASN A 534 4.23 -4.67 11.88
CA ASN A 534 3.32 -5.51 11.11
C ASN A 534 1.87 -5.28 11.55
N ARG A 535 0.95 -5.30 10.57
CA ARG A 535 -0.49 -5.14 10.84
C ARG A 535 -1.11 -6.41 11.40
N TYR A 536 -0.73 -7.56 10.83
CA TYR A 536 -1.24 -8.88 11.21
C TYR A 536 -0.12 -9.80 11.73
N ASP A 537 -0.46 -10.69 12.66
CA ASP A 537 0.39 -11.82 13.02
C ASP A 537 0.19 -13.02 12.05
N LYS A 538 0.93 -14.11 12.28
CA LYS A 538 0.88 -15.31 11.42
C LYS A 538 -0.48 -16.02 11.36
N ASP A 539 -1.39 -15.72 12.30
CA ASP A 539 -2.71 -16.32 12.40
C ASP A 539 -3.81 -15.38 11.88
N GLY A 540 -3.43 -14.28 11.22
CA GLY A 540 -4.35 -13.29 10.64
C GLY A 540 -4.99 -12.36 11.68
N LYS A 541 -4.51 -12.36 12.92
CA LYS A 541 -5.01 -11.45 13.96
C LYS A 541 -4.36 -10.08 13.78
N LYS A 542 -5.18 -9.03 13.75
CA LYS A 542 -4.69 -7.64 13.73
C LYS A 542 -3.98 -7.31 15.04
N VAL A 543 -2.70 -6.98 14.96
CA VAL A 543 -1.82 -6.64 16.11
C VAL A 543 -1.39 -5.17 16.13
N SER A 544 -1.57 -4.44 15.03
CA SER A 544 -1.39 -2.98 14.99
C SER A 544 -2.29 -2.32 13.95
N ASP A 545 -2.48 -1.01 14.05
CA ASP A 545 -3.13 -0.19 13.02
C ASP A 545 -2.17 0.31 11.94
N SER A 546 -0.89 -0.08 12.03
CA SER A 546 0.13 0.21 11.04
C SER A 546 -0.23 -0.33 9.66
N SER A 547 0.34 0.28 8.61
CA SER A 547 0.23 -0.14 7.22
C SER A 547 1.63 -0.14 6.62
N ARG A 548 2.12 -1.32 6.23
CA ARG A 548 3.42 -1.47 5.57
C ARG A 548 3.33 -1.28 4.07
N ILE A 549 2.17 -1.50 3.48
CA ILE A 549 1.97 -1.40 2.04
C ILE A 549 1.78 0.07 1.67
N ILE A 550 2.76 0.61 0.94
CA ILE A 550 2.76 1.97 0.40
C ILE A 550 2.82 1.93 -1.12
N ASN A 551 2.45 3.04 -1.76
CA ASN A 551 2.49 3.19 -3.22
C ASN A 551 1.75 2.07 -3.99
N LEU A 552 0.65 1.56 -3.42
CA LEU A 552 -0.17 0.54 -4.06
C LEU A 552 -0.94 1.13 -5.25
N GLN A 553 -0.59 0.69 -6.45
CA GLN A 553 -1.13 1.23 -7.69
C GLN A 553 -1.60 0.14 -8.65
N TYR A 554 -2.62 0.47 -9.45
CA TYR A 554 -3.08 -0.31 -10.59
C TYR A 554 -3.02 0.59 -11.83
N ASN A 555 -2.33 0.14 -12.89
CA ASN A 555 -2.09 0.93 -14.11
C ASN A 555 -1.52 2.35 -13.83
N GLY A 556 -0.59 2.45 -12.87
CA GLY A 556 0.05 3.72 -12.49
C GLY A 556 -0.82 4.69 -11.70
N LYS A 557 -2.02 4.27 -11.27
CA LYS A 557 -2.91 5.07 -10.42
C LYS A 557 -3.07 4.41 -9.05
N PRO A 558 -3.20 5.18 -7.95
CA PRO A 558 -3.52 4.61 -6.65
C PRO A 558 -4.75 3.70 -6.72
N VAL A 559 -4.68 2.53 -6.07
CA VAL A 559 -5.82 1.61 -6.02
C VAL A 559 -6.97 2.25 -5.25
N ASP A 560 -8.13 2.38 -5.90
CA ASP A 560 -9.38 2.74 -5.23
C ASP A 560 -9.85 1.56 -4.35
N VAL A 561 -10.04 1.83 -3.06
CA VAL A 561 -10.43 0.82 -2.07
C VAL A 561 -11.81 0.21 -2.33
N ASP A 562 -12.66 0.90 -3.08
CA ASP A 562 -14.02 0.48 -3.44
C ASP A 562 -14.11 -0.13 -4.85
N GLN A 563 -13.03 -0.09 -5.64
CA GLN A 563 -12.94 -0.74 -6.95
C GLN A 563 -13.00 -2.27 -6.80
N ASN A 564 -13.68 -2.96 -7.74
CA ASN A 564 -13.73 -4.42 -7.79
C ASN A 564 -12.57 -4.97 -8.62
N PHE A 565 -11.97 -6.05 -8.13
CA PHE A 565 -10.95 -6.86 -8.81
C PHE A 565 -11.39 -8.32 -8.85
N ILE A 566 -11.02 -9.02 -9.91
CA ILE A 566 -10.98 -10.48 -9.95
C ILE A 566 -9.58 -10.88 -9.55
N VAL A 567 -9.44 -11.65 -8.47
CA VAL A 567 -8.15 -12.11 -7.97
C VAL A 567 -8.07 -13.61 -8.16
N VAL A 568 -7.17 -14.04 -9.05
CA VAL A 568 -6.89 -15.45 -9.30
C VAL A 568 -6.05 -16.01 -8.17
N THR A 569 -6.47 -17.17 -7.66
CA THR A 569 -5.90 -17.83 -6.48
C THR A 569 -6.15 -19.33 -6.56
N ASN A 570 -6.17 -20.03 -5.42
CA ASN A 570 -6.38 -21.47 -5.34
C ASN A 570 -7.41 -21.85 -4.27
N ASN A 571 -7.88 -23.10 -4.31
CA ASN A 571 -8.86 -23.65 -3.37
C ASN A 571 -8.46 -23.52 -1.90
N TYR A 572 -7.18 -23.72 -1.56
CA TYR A 572 -6.68 -23.53 -0.19
C TYR A 572 -6.91 -22.09 0.30
N ARG A 573 -6.48 -21.10 -0.48
CA ARG A 573 -6.57 -19.68 -0.11
C ARG A 573 -8.01 -19.18 -0.14
N ALA A 574 -8.77 -19.51 -1.19
CA ALA A 574 -10.19 -19.15 -1.31
C ALA A 574 -11.06 -19.77 -0.19
N GLY A 575 -10.69 -20.98 0.27
CA GLY A 575 -11.29 -21.64 1.44
C GLY A 575 -10.94 -20.99 2.80
N GLY A 576 -10.06 -19.98 2.81
CA GLY A 576 -9.61 -19.26 4.00
C GLY A 576 -8.26 -19.72 4.57
N GLY A 577 -7.50 -20.52 3.82
CA GLY A 577 -6.16 -20.94 4.17
C GLY A 577 -5.21 -19.76 4.37
N GLY A 578 -4.40 -19.84 5.42
CA GLY A 578 -3.45 -18.77 5.80
C GLY A 578 -4.09 -17.54 6.45
N PHE A 579 -5.41 -17.55 6.72
CA PHE A 579 -6.12 -16.49 7.47
C PHE A 579 -6.10 -15.10 6.81
N PHE A 580 -6.10 -15.04 5.48
CA PHE A 580 -6.07 -13.79 4.74
C PHE A 580 -7.38 -12.98 4.92
N PRO A 581 -7.31 -11.74 5.44
CA PRO A 581 -8.50 -10.93 5.69
C PRO A 581 -9.31 -10.67 4.42
N GLY A 582 -10.62 -10.85 4.50
CA GLY A 582 -11.54 -10.55 3.39
C GLY A 582 -11.56 -11.58 2.25
N VAL A 583 -10.76 -12.65 2.31
CA VAL A 583 -10.70 -13.68 1.25
C VAL A 583 -11.80 -14.72 1.43
N LYS A 584 -11.90 -15.36 2.60
CA LYS A 584 -12.88 -16.41 2.86
C LYS A 584 -14.31 -15.87 2.73
N GLY A 585 -15.14 -16.56 1.95
CA GLY A 585 -16.53 -16.17 1.71
C GLY A 585 -16.73 -15.15 0.59
N SER A 586 -15.66 -14.77 -0.11
CA SER A 586 -15.75 -13.99 -1.35
C SER A 586 -16.49 -14.76 -2.44
N GLU A 587 -17.10 -14.01 -3.35
CA GLU A 587 -17.79 -14.57 -4.52
C GLU A 587 -16.80 -15.28 -5.45
N TYR A 588 -17.05 -16.56 -5.75
CA TYR A 588 -16.29 -17.32 -6.75
C TYR A 588 -16.72 -16.92 -8.16
N VAL A 589 -15.82 -16.24 -8.86
CA VAL A 589 -15.96 -15.94 -10.29
C VAL A 589 -15.63 -17.18 -11.13
N VAL A 590 -14.58 -17.90 -10.74
CA VAL A 590 -14.17 -19.18 -11.35
C VAL A 590 -13.95 -20.19 -10.23
N ASP A 591 -14.59 -21.34 -10.36
CA ASP A 591 -14.48 -22.47 -9.43
C ASP A 591 -14.02 -23.73 -10.21
N SER A 592 -12.78 -23.70 -10.70
CA SER A 592 -12.28 -24.76 -11.59
C SER A 592 -11.85 -26.01 -10.82
N ALA A 593 -12.07 -27.19 -11.39
CA ALA A 593 -11.48 -28.45 -10.92
C ALA A 593 -10.04 -28.66 -11.44
N ASP A 594 -9.56 -27.80 -12.35
CA ASP A 594 -8.23 -27.91 -12.92
C ASP A 594 -7.15 -27.53 -11.90
N GLU A 595 -6.14 -28.39 -11.76
CA GLU A 595 -4.98 -28.14 -10.93
C GLU A 595 -4.12 -26.99 -11.51
N ASN A 596 -3.61 -26.11 -10.64
CA ASN A 596 -2.70 -25.03 -11.05
C ASN A 596 -1.47 -25.56 -11.80
N ARG A 597 -0.99 -26.77 -11.45
CA ARG A 597 0.14 -27.41 -12.13
C ARG A 597 -0.21 -27.78 -13.57
N GLN A 598 -1.41 -28.31 -13.81
CA GLN A 598 -1.87 -28.63 -15.17
C GLN A 598 -2.03 -27.35 -16.00
N ILE A 599 -2.62 -26.31 -15.41
CA ILE A 599 -2.76 -25.00 -16.06
C ILE A 599 -1.40 -24.43 -16.44
N LEU A 600 -0.40 -24.55 -15.56
CA LEU A 600 0.96 -24.14 -15.84
C LEU A 600 1.59 -24.95 -16.99
N MET A 601 1.38 -26.27 -17.02
CA MET A 601 1.84 -27.11 -18.12
C MET A 601 1.19 -26.74 -19.46
N ASP A 602 -0.12 -26.47 -19.46
CA ASP A 602 -0.88 -26.07 -20.65
C ASP A 602 -0.42 -24.71 -21.15
N TYR A 603 -0.21 -23.75 -20.25
CA TYR A 603 0.35 -22.44 -20.57
C TYR A 603 1.73 -22.54 -21.22
N ILE A 604 2.68 -23.28 -20.60
CA ILE A 604 4.02 -23.48 -21.18
C ILE A 604 3.92 -24.19 -22.54
N SER A 605 3.04 -25.18 -22.66
CA SER A 605 2.84 -25.94 -23.89
C SER A 605 2.24 -25.11 -25.02
N GLU A 606 1.39 -24.14 -24.71
CA GLU A 606 0.79 -23.25 -25.70
C GLU A 606 1.73 -22.12 -26.10
N VAL A 607 2.34 -21.45 -25.11
CA VAL A 607 3.25 -20.32 -25.34
C VAL A 607 4.58 -20.76 -25.96
N LYS A 608 5.00 -22.02 -25.73
CA LYS A 608 6.23 -22.68 -26.20
C LYS A 608 7.53 -22.09 -25.67
N GLU A 609 7.69 -20.78 -25.65
CA GLU A 609 8.89 -20.09 -25.18
C GLU A 609 8.51 -19.06 -24.11
N ILE A 610 8.92 -19.33 -22.87
CA ILE A 610 8.68 -18.46 -21.73
C ILE A 610 9.90 -17.56 -21.52
N ASN A 611 9.66 -16.26 -21.34
CA ASN A 611 10.67 -15.33 -20.85
C ASN A 611 10.39 -14.97 -19.40
N PRO A 612 11.05 -15.62 -18.43
CA PRO A 612 10.81 -15.38 -17.02
C PRO A 612 11.60 -14.12 -16.60
N ALA A 613 10.99 -12.96 -16.78
CA ALA A 613 11.50 -11.69 -16.28
C ALA A 613 10.53 -11.17 -15.21
N ALA A 614 11.07 -10.87 -14.02
CA ALA A 614 10.38 -10.13 -12.98
C ALA A 614 9.96 -8.76 -13.53
N ASP A 615 8.70 -8.38 -13.37
CA ASP A 615 8.18 -7.10 -13.83
C ASP A 615 8.47 -5.96 -12.83
N ASN A 616 9.05 -6.29 -11.67
CA ASN A 616 9.35 -5.41 -10.55
C ASN A 616 8.08 -4.75 -10.00
N ASN A 617 6.97 -5.47 -10.02
CA ASN A 617 5.72 -5.01 -9.44
C ASN A 617 5.86 -4.68 -7.94
N TRP A 618 6.73 -5.38 -7.20
CA TRP A 618 6.95 -5.09 -5.79
C TRP A 618 8.41 -4.92 -5.39
N SER A 619 8.62 -4.14 -4.33
CA SER A 619 9.93 -3.98 -3.70
C SER A 619 9.80 -3.69 -2.20
N ILE A 620 10.90 -3.85 -1.46
CA ILE A 620 11.01 -3.31 -0.11
C ILE A 620 11.32 -1.81 -0.24
N ALA A 621 10.59 -0.98 0.50
CA ALA A 621 10.78 0.46 0.48
C ALA A 621 12.22 0.81 0.93
N PRO A 622 12.86 1.82 0.32
CA PRO A 622 14.13 2.32 0.80
C PRO A 622 14.02 2.82 2.25
N ILE A 623 15.14 2.75 2.95
CA ILE A 623 15.28 3.23 4.33
C ILE A 623 16.32 4.34 4.29
N HIS A 624 15.92 5.55 4.62
CA HIS A 624 16.80 6.72 4.60
C HIS A 624 17.71 6.81 5.83
N SER A 625 18.20 5.67 6.31
CA SER A 625 19.11 5.51 7.45
C SER A 625 20.23 4.51 7.14
N ASP A 626 21.36 4.60 7.85
CA ASP A 626 22.43 3.58 7.80
C ASP A 626 21.98 2.29 8.51
N VAL A 627 21.43 1.35 7.75
CA VAL A 627 20.93 0.06 8.26
C VAL A 627 21.74 -1.10 7.71
N ASN A 628 21.91 -2.15 8.53
CA ASN A 628 22.58 -3.38 8.11
C ASN A 628 21.57 -4.54 8.05
N VAL A 629 20.82 -4.59 6.96
CA VAL A 629 19.74 -5.57 6.77
C VAL A 629 20.28 -6.84 6.09
N THR A 630 20.00 -7.98 6.71
CA THR A 630 20.45 -9.30 6.26
C THR A 630 19.30 -10.28 6.15
N PHE A 631 19.43 -11.29 5.30
CA PHE A 631 18.48 -12.40 5.19
C PHE A 631 19.23 -13.70 4.88
N THR A 632 18.55 -14.83 5.03
CA THR A 632 19.11 -16.15 4.74
C THR A 632 18.54 -16.70 3.43
N SER A 633 19.38 -17.36 2.64
CA SER A 633 19.00 -18.09 1.42
C SER A 633 19.99 -19.24 1.17
N SER A 634 19.80 -20.02 0.12
CA SER A 634 20.78 -21.06 -0.27
C SER A 634 22.14 -20.42 -0.56
N PRO A 635 23.28 -21.00 -0.12
CA PRO A 635 24.60 -20.53 -0.52
C PRO A 635 24.81 -20.47 -2.05
N LYS A 636 24.09 -21.32 -2.82
CA LYS A 636 24.09 -21.30 -4.30
C LYS A 636 23.58 -19.99 -4.89
N ALA A 637 22.75 -19.25 -4.15
CA ALA A 637 22.22 -17.96 -4.60
C ALA A 637 23.33 -16.93 -4.92
N ALA A 638 24.54 -17.11 -4.39
CA ALA A 638 25.70 -16.28 -4.71
C ALA A 638 26.04 -16.27 -6.22
N GLU A 639 25.72 -17.34 -6.95
CA GLU A 639 25.94 -17.46 -8.41
C GLU A 639 24.99 -16.57 -9.22
N PHE A 640 23.89 -16.13 -8.63
CA PHE A 640 22.82 -15.35 -9.26
C PHE A 640 22.82 -13.87 -8.84
N LEU A 641 23.87 -13.42 -8.14
CA LEU A 641 24.02 -12.01 -7.78
C LEU A 641 24.33 -11.16 -9.00
N THR A 642 23.59 -10.06 -9.15
CA THR A 642 23.85 -9.09 -10.21
C THR A 642 24.98 -8.14 -9.80
N PRO A 643 26.03 -7.92 -10.62
CA PRO A 643 27.07 -6.93 -10.33
C PRO A 643 26.48 -5.54 -10.09
N GLY A 644 26.78 -4.93 -8.94
CA GLY A 644 26.22 -3.63 -8.56
C GLY A 644 24.76 -3.67 -8.08
N GLY A 645 24.14 -4.85 -7.98
CA GLY A 645 22.81 -5.02 -7.42
C GLY A 645 22.74 -4.74 -5.91
N LYS A 646 21.51 -4.63 -5.38
CA LYS A 646 21.28 -4.34 -3.95
C LYS A 646 21.65 -5.51 -3.02
N ILE A 647 21.76 -6.74 -3.53
CA ILE A 647 22.03 -7.94 -2.73
C ILE A 647 23.51 -8.35 -2.87
N SER A 648 24.11 -8.75 -1.76
CA SER A 648 25.47 -9.30 -1.71
C SER A 648 25.57 -10.47 -0.72
N TYR A 649 26.44 -11.44 -1.01
CA TYR A 649 26.70 -12.57 -0.10
C TYR A 649 27.80 -12.21 0.91
N THR A 650 27.60 -12.49 2.20
CA THR A 650 28.61 -12.19 3.23
C THR A 650 29.72 -13.23 3.30
N GLY A 651 29.53 -14.40 2.67
CA GLY A 651 30.42 -15.56 2.80
C GLY A 651 30.16 -16.42 4.05
N GLU A 652 29.27 -15.98 4.94
CA GLU A 652 28.91 -16.68 6.17
C GLU A 652 27.69 -17.60 5.96
N LYS A 653 27.59 -18.62 6.82
CA LYS A 653 26.41 -19.48 6.92
C LYS A 653 25.85 -19.48 8.33
N ASP A 654 24.54 -19.68 8.47
CA ASP A 654 23.92 -19.91 9.77
C ASP A 654 24.08 -21.37 10.25
N ALA A 655 23.47 -21.71 11.39
CA ALA A 655 23.56 -23.03 12.00
C ALA A 655 22.90 -24.15 11.18
N ASP A 656 21.91 -23.81 10.35
CA ASP A 656 21.17 -24.74 9.49
C ASP A 656 21.79 -24.84 8.09
N GLY A 657 22.86 -24.08 7.84
CA GLY A 657 23.67 -24.12 6.62
C GLY A 657 23.23 -23.12 5.54
N PHE A 658 22.24 -22.25 5.81
CA PHE A 658 21.84 -21.20 4.88
C PHE A 658 22.92 -20.14 4.78
N GLY A 659 23.17 -19.63 3.57
CA GLY A 659 24.04 -18.49 3.35
C GLY A 659 23.38 -17.21 3.88
N ILE A 660 24.18 -16.34 4.48
CA ILE A 660 23.75 -15.02 4.95
C ILE A 660 24.03 -14.00 3.85
N PHE A 661 22.99 -13.29 3.44
CA PHE A 661 23.05 -12.23 2.43
C PHE A 661 22.75 -10.89 3.08
N LYS A 662 23.32 -9.82 2.52
CA LYS A 662 22.99 -8.44 2.84
C LYS A 662 22.17 -7.84 1.70
N ILE A 663 21.11 -7.13 2.03
CA ILE A 663 20.36 -6.29 1.09
C ILE A 663 20.59 -4.82 1.45
N ASN A 664 21.03 -4.03 0.47
CA ASN A 664 21.22 -2.60 0.64
C ASN A 664 19.88 -1.89 0.45
N LEU A 665 19.27 -1.51 1.57
CA LEU A 665 18.06 -0.69 1.62
C LEU A 665 18.37 0.77 1.97
N THR A 666 19.63 1.11 2.24
CA THR A 666 20.03 2.49 2.52
C THR A 666 20.02 3.32 1.24
N GLU A 667 19.16 4.34 1.19
CA GLU A 667 19.09 5.30 0.09
C GLU A 667 18.97 6.73 0.62
N ASP A 668 19.65 7.67 -0.03
CA ASP A 668 19.54 9.10 0.28
C ASP A 668 18.10 9.59 0.05
N LEU A 669 17.64 10.57 0.83
CA LEU A 669 16.31 11.16 0.68
C LEU A 669 16.37 12.33 -0.32
N ASN A 670 15.49 12.34 -1.31
CA ASN A 670 15.35 13.45 -2.26
C ASN A 670 14.15 14.32 -1.85
N LEU A 671 14.40 15.38 -1.07
CA LEU A 671 13.36 16.28 -0.56
C LEU A 671 13.23 17.51 -1.45
N GLN A 672 12.04 17.80 -1.94
CA GLN A 672 11.74 19.03 -2.67
C GLN A 672 11.10 20.08 -1.75
N LEU A 673 11.54 21.33 -1.85
CA LEU A 673 10.93 22.48 -1.18
C LEU A 673 10.40 23.45 -2.24
N LEU A 674 9.09 23.66 -2.26
CA LEU A 674 8.45 24.65 -3.13
C LEU A 674 8.03 25.87 -2.29
N GLY A 675 8.72 26.99 -2.47
CA GLY A 675 8.54 28.19 -1.64
C GLY A 675 7.95 29.38 -2.38
N ILE A 676 7.03 30.08 -1.74
CA ILE A 676 6.56 31.41 -2.16
C ILE A 676 6.96 32.47 -1.13
N ASN A 677 7.09 33.71 -1.56
CA ASN A 677 7.29 34.88 -0.71
C ASN A 677 6.43 36.03 -1.23
N ASP A 678 6.05 36.97 -0.35
CA ASP A 678 5.41 38.23 -0.74
C ASP A 678 4.15 38.04 -1.60
N LEU A 679 3.30 37.06 -1.25
CA LEU A 679 2.06 36.81 -1.98
C LEU A 679 1.11 38.01 -1.91
N HIS A 680 1.10 38.73 -0.78
CA HIS A 680 0.27 39.93 -0.54
C HIS A 680 -1.19 39.74 -0.96
N GLY A 681 -1.77 38.59 -0.63
CA GLY A 681 -3.16 38.27 -0.97
C GLY A 681 -3.56 38.51 -2.43
N GLN A 682 -2.62 38.45 -3.37
CA GLN A 682 -2.82 38.71 -4.80
C GLN A 682 -3.47 37.51 -5.51
N LEU A 683 -4.63 37.07 -5.03
CA LEU A 683 -5.29 35.85 -5.51
C LEU A 683 -5.75 35.97 -6.96
N ASP A 684 -6.24 37.14 -7.37
CA ASP A 684 -6.85 37.41 -8.67
C ASP A 684 -5.98 38.30 -9.59
N THR A 685 -4.78 38.68 -9.16
CA THR A 685 -3.95 39.63 -9.88
C THR A 685 -3.10 38.98 -10.95
N THR A 686 -3.22 39.51 -12.17
CA THR A 686 -2.31 39.22 -13.28
C THR A 686 -1.28 40.34 -13.39
N SER A 687 -0.01 39.98 -13.35
CA SER A 687 1.12 40.86 -13.63
C SER A 687 1.63 40.62 -15.06
N GLU A 688 2.27 41.61 -15.66
CA GLU A 688 2.87 41.47 -16.99
C GLU A 688 4.34 41.90 -16.94
N PHE A 689 5.25 40.97 -17.26
CA PHE A 689 6.69 41.22 -17.32
C PHE A 689 7.24 40.74 -18.67
N GLY A 690 7.94 41.62 -19.40
CA GLY A 690 8.48 41.27 -20.72
C GLY A 690 7.42 40.86 -21.77
N GLY A 691 6.16 41.27 -21.60
CA GLY A 691 5.04 40.87 -22.46
C GLY A 691 4.36 39.53 -22.06
N VAL A 692 4.81 38.90 -20.98
CA VAL A 692 4.25 37.63 -20.48
C VAL A 692 3.34 37.90 -19.28
N LYS A 693 2.10 37.41 -19.36
CA LYS A 693 1.16 37.43 -18.23
C LYS A 693 1.52 36.33 -17.23
N GLN A 694 1.64 36.70 -15.98
CA GLN A 694 2.04 35.81 -14.89
C GLN A 694 1.33 36.12 -13.57
N GLY A 695 1.30 35.16 -12.67
CA GLY A 695 0.63 35.25 -11.36
C GLY A 695 -0.82 34.76 -11.37
N ARG A 696 -1.57 35.14 -10.33
CA ARG A 696 -2.83 34.56 -9.82
C ARG A 696 -2.64 33.23 -9.11
N ALA A 697 -3.42 33.07 -8.04
CA ALA A 697 -3.36 31.89 -7.18
C ALA A 697 -3.79 30.60 -7.88
N ASP A 698 -4.74 30.65 -8.83
CA ASP A 698 -5.22 29.47 -9.54
C ASP A 698 -4.22 28.93 -10.58
N TYR A 699 -3.40 29.80 -11.19
CA TYR A 699 -2.28 29.35 -12.02
C TYR A 699 -1.13 28.84 -11.16
N LEU A 700 -0.77 29.56 -10.08
CA LEU A 700 0.25 29.12 -9.12
C LEU A 700 -0.08 27.72 -8.59
N ALA A 701 -1.35 27.46 -8.26
CA ALA A 701 -1.82 26.15 -7.81
C ALA A 701 -1.56 25.04 -8.83
N THR A 702 -1.82 25.28 -10.12
CA THR A 702 -1.51 24.30 -11.19
C THR A 702 -0.03 23.95 -11.18
N TYR A 703 0.86 24.95 -11.19
CA TYR A 703 2.30 24.71 -11.21
C TYR A 703 2.79 23.95 -9.97
N LEU A 704 2.33 24.33 -8.76
CA LEU A 704 2.73 23.66 -7.53
C LEU A 704 2.28 22.19 -7.53
N LYS A 705 1.04 21.90 -7.92
CA LYS A 705 0.52 20.53 -8.03
C LYS A 705 1.26 19.70 -9.09
N GLU A 706 1.64 20.31 -10.21
CA GLU A 706 2.43 19.64 -11.25
C GLU A 706 3.85 19.28 -10.79
N ARG A 707 4.47 20.12 -9.95
CA ARG A 707 5.80 19.85 -9.37
C ARG A 707 5.73 18.80 -8.27
N GLU A 708 4.78 18.93 -7.35
CA GLU A 708 4.54 17.95 -6.29
C GLU A 708 4.24 16.55 -6.85
N ALA A 709 3.53 16.45 -7.98
CA ALA A 709 3.28 15.17 -8.64
C ALA A 709 4.55 14.48 -9.19
N GLN A 710 5.64 15.23 -9.40
CA GLN A 710 6.93 14.70 -9.87
C GLN A 710 7.81 14.20 -8.73
N ASN A 711 7.63 14.73 -7.51
CA ASN A 711 8.33 14.27 -6.31
C ASN A 711 7.36 14.09 -5.13
N PRO A 712 7.04 12.86 -4.71
CA PRO A 712 6.13 12.64 -3.59
C PRO A 712 6.67 13.15 -2.25
N ASP A 713 7.99 13.39 -2.14
CA ASP A 713 8.64 13.97 -0.96
C ASP A 713 8.80 15.50 -1.14
N THR A 714 7.68 16.20 -1.20
CA THR A 714 7.61 17.67 -1.39
C THR A 714 7.06 18.38 -0.16
N LEU A 715 7.57 19.59 0.10
CA LEU A 715 7.11 20.53 1.12
C LEU A 715 6.76 21.88 0.51
N LEU A 716 5.57 22.40 0.82
CA LEU A 716 5.13 23.74 0.41
C LEU A 716 5.44 24.79 1.51
N ILE A 717 6.16 25.86 1.17
CA ILE A 717 6.71 26.84 2.12
C ILE A 717 6.22 28.27 1.82
N SER A 718 5.82 29.01 2.86
CA SER A 718 5.54 30.45 2.77
C SER A 718 6.58 31.27 3.53
N ALA A 719 7.37 32.07 2.81
CA ALA A 719 8.45 32.88 3.37
C ALA A 719 8.00 34.29 3.80
N GLY A 720 6.78 34.44 4.30
CA GLY A 720 6.26 35.70 4.86
C GLY A 720 5.64 36.66 3.84
N ASP A 721 4.97 37.70 4.34
CA ASP A 721 4.12 38.62 3.59
C ASP A 721 3.12 37.89 2.67
N ALA A 722 2.55 36.80 3.21
CA ALA A 722 1.47 36.12 2.53
C ALA A 722 0.21 37.01 2.51
N VAL A 723 0.03 37.78 3.58
CA VAL A 723 -1.09 38.70 3.85
C VAL A 723 -0.59 40.14 4.01
N GLY A 724 -1.50 41.10 4.17
CA GLY A 724 -1.15 42.52 4.24
C GLY A 724 -0.67 43.09 2.88
N ALA A 725 -0.68 44.41 2.75
CA ALA A 725 -0.61 45.11 1.45
C ALA A 725 -1.51 44.51 0.33
N SER A 726 -2.62 43.88 0.72
CA SER A 726 -3.25 42.87 -0.12
C SER A 726 -4.26 43.40 -1.12
N ALA A 727 -4.44 42.67 -2.23
CA ALA A 727 -5.49 42.97 -3.21
C ALA A 727 -6.88 42.99 -2.55
N PRO A 728 -7.83 43.81 -3.05
CA PRO A 728 -9.13 43.97 -2.41
C PRO A 728 -9.95 42.70 -2.25
N VAL A 729 -9.76 41.71 -3.13
CA VAL A 729 -10.41 40.39 -3.02
C VAL A 729 -10.08 39.72 -1.67
N SER A 730 -8.90 40.01 -1.12
CA SER A 730 -8.38 39.51 0.15
C SER A 730 -8.52 40.53 1.28
N SER A 731 -8.03 41.76 1.07
CA SER A 731 -7.91 42.76 2.14
C SER A 731 -9.24 43.24 2.71
N LYS A 732 -10.33 43.23 1.92
CA LYS A 732 -11.69 43.56 2.42
C LYS A 732 -12.19 42.60 3.49
N LEU A 733 -11.65 41.39 3.53
CA LEU A 733 -11.95 40.35 4.52
C LEU A 733 -10.75 40.08 5.45
N GLN A 734 -9.86 41.07 5.60
CA GLN A 734 -8.64 40.97 6.42
C GLN A 734 -7.83 39.70 6.10
N ASP A 735 -7.75 39.36 4.82
CA ASP A 735 -6.96 38.27 4.28
C ASP A 735 -7.39 36.84 4.59
N GLU A 736 -8.58 36.63 5.17
CA GLU A 736 -9.18 35.30 5.29
C GLU A 736 -9.24 34.52 3.95
N PRO A 737 -9.52 35.14 2.78
CA PRO A 737 -9.46 34.45 1.49
C PRO A 737 -8.08 33.85 1.18
N THR A 738 -7.01 34.54 1.57
CA THR A 738 -5.64 34.06 1.38
C THR A 738 -5.29 32.93 2.34
N LEU A 739 -5.73 33.01 3.59
CA LEU A 739 -5.57 31.91 4.54
C LEU A 739 -6.33 30.65 4.06
N GLU A 740 -7.53 30.82 3.51
CA GLU A 740 -8.30 29.72 2.91
C GLU A 740 -7.57 29.11 1.70
N PHE A 741 -6.93 29.94 0.85
CA PHE A 741 -6.09 29.45 -0.25
C PHE A 741 -4.89 28.63 0.23
N LEU A 742 -4.12 29.13 1.21
CA LEU A 742 -2.95 28.42 1.73
C LEU A 742 -3.34 27.08 2.38
N ASN A 743 -4.44 27.06 3.15
CA ASN A 743 -4.99 25.83 3.74
C ASN A 743 -5.48 24.85 2.66
N MET A 744 -6.12 25.34 1.61
CA MET A 744 -6.63 24.54 0.48
C MET A 744 -5.47 23.90 -0.31
N MET A 745 -4.37 24.63 -0.49
CA MET A 745 -3.17 24.12 -1.15
C MET A 745 -2.36 23.16 -0.28
N GLY A 746 -2.64 23.07 1.03
CA GLY A 746 -1.91 22.19 1.92
C GLY A 746 -0.49 22.65 2.21
N PHE A 747 -0.27 23.96 2.37
CA PHE A 747 1.05 24.47 2.77
C PHE A 747 1.55 23.79 4.05
N ASP A 748 2.84 23.49 4.11
CA ASP A 748 3.41 22.70 5.20
C ASP A 748 3.94 23.56 6.35
N LEU A 749 4.45 24.75 6.03
CA LEU A 749 4.96 25.69 7.02
C LEU A 749 5.11 27.10 6.44
N GLY A 750 5.14 28.09 7.32
CA GLY A 750 5.50 29.45 6.93
C GLY A 750 6.23 30.24 8.02
N THR A 751 6.76 31.39 7.64
CA THR A 751 7.20 32.44 8.57
C THR A 751 6.30 33.66 8.43
N ILE A 752 6.44 34.61 9.35
CA ILE A 752 5.82 35.93 9.24
C ILE A 752 6.79 36.90 8.56
N GLY A 753 6.24 37.78 7.73
CA GLY A 753 6.88 38.99 7.24
C GLY A 753 6.42 40.22 8.03
N ASN A 754 6.73 41.41 7.51
CA ASN A 754 6.31 42.65 8.16
C ASN A 754 4.83 42.95 7.97
N HIS A 755 4.24 42.58 6.82
CA HIS A 755 2.86 42.91 6.48
C HIS A 755 1.83 42.06 7.23
N GLU A 756 2.24 40.94 7.83
CA GLU A 756 1.46 40.22 8.85
C GLU A 756 1.11 41.10 10.06
N PHE A 757 1.87 42.16 10.35
CA PHE A 757 1.61 43.09 11.46
C PHE A 757 0.72 44.28 11.10
N ASP A 758 0.29 44.44 9.84
CA ASP A 758 -0.47 45.60 9.36
C ASP A 758 -1.75 45.86 10.17
N LYS A 759 -2.39 44.80 10.67
CA LYS A 759 -3.63 44.86 11.47
C LYS A 759 -3.41 44.61 12.97
N GLY A 760 -2.16 44.61 13.42
CA GLY A 760 -1.79 44.41 14.82
C GLY A 760 -1.54 42.94 15.20
N VAL A 761 -0.69 42.75 16.20
CA VAL A 761 -0.33 41.43 16.76
C VAL A 761 -1.56 40.58 17.11
N ALA A 762 -2.61 41.18 17.68
CA ALA A 762 -3.82 40.43 18.03
C ALA A 762 -4.55 39.86 16.79
N THR A 763 -4.61 40.62 15.70
CA THR A 763 -5.21 40.15 14.44
C THR A 763 -4.35 39.06 13.81
N LEU A 764 -3.03 39.23 13.78
CA LEU A 764 -2.08 38.19 13.34
C LEU A 764 -2.30 36.87 14.10
N MET A 765 -2.39 36.94 15.43
CA MET A 765 -2.63 35.75 16.24
C MET A 765 -3.99 35.11 15.95
N ALA A 766 -5.02 35.90 15.65
CA ALA A 766 -6.34 35.40 15.26
C ALA A 766 -6.34 34.77 13.85
N GLN A 767 -5.58 35.32 12.90
CA GLN A 767 -5.37 34.73 11.58
C GLN A 767 -4.67 33.37 11.67
N ILE A 768 -3.65 33.25 12.53
CA ILE A 768 -2.92 31.99 12.72
C ILE A 768 -3.77 30.98 13.50
N LYS A 769 -4.33 31.36 14.65
CA LYS A 769 -5.00 30.42 15.59
C LYS A 769 -6.49 30.23 15.32
N GLY A 770 -7.08 31.02 14.44
CA GLY A 770 -8.52 31.13 14.25
C GLY A 770 -9.21 32.00 15.31
N GLY A 771 -10.41 32.46 15.00
CA GLY A 771 -11.23 33.29 15.89
C GLY A 771 -11.77 34.55 15.22
N GLN A 772 -12.60 35.29 15.96
CA GLN A 772 -13.15 36.56 15.49
C GLN A 772 -12.04 37.61 15.40
N SER A 773 -12.05 38.42 14.34
CA SER A 773 -11.07 39.51 14.21
C SER A 773 -11.24 40.53 15.35
N PRO A 774 -10.16 40.90 16.05
CA PRO A 774 -10.19 41.93 17.09
C PRO A 774 -10.52 43.33 16.56
N THR A 775 -10.28 43.57 15.27
CA THR A 775 -10.42 44.89 14.63
C THR A 775 -11.63 44.96 13.69
N ASN A 776 -12.23 43.83 13.32
CA ASN A 776 -13.44 43.77 12.50
C ASN A 776 -14.34 42.59 12.90
N PRO A 777 -15.35 42.80 13.76
CA PRO A 777 -16.24 41.73 14.23
C PRO A 777 -17.01 40.98 13.12
N ALA A 778 -17.10 41.54 11.91
CA ALA A 778 -17.72 40.88 10.76
C ALA A 778 -16.84 39.80 10.11
N VAL A 779 -15.55 39.76 10.45
CA VAL A 779 -14.59 38.77 9.95
C VAL A 779 -14.30 37.74 11.04
N THR A 780 -14.38 36.46 10.67
CA THR A 780 -13.96 35.34 11.52
C THR A 780 -12.95 34.51 10.75
N PHE A 781 -11.77 34.32 11.33
CA PHE A 781 -10.71 33.52 10.74
C PHE A 781 -10.89 32.05 11.09
N LYS A 782 -10.72 31.16 10.11
CA LYS A 782 -10.65 29.71 10.37
C LYS A 782 -9.36 29.31 11.08
N GLY A 783 -8.31 30.10 10.95
CA GLY A 783 -6.96 29.72 11.37
C GLY A 783 -6.20 29.01 10.25
N ILE A 784 -4.87 29.09 10.31
CA ILE A 784 -3.99 28.31 9.45
C ILE A 784 -3.86 26.89 10.02
N ASN A 785 -3.86 25.87 9.16
CA ASN A 785 -3.76 24.45 9.57
C ASN A 785 -2.32 23.89 9.57
N PHE A 786 -1.32 24.74 9.37
CA PHE A 786 0.10 24.43 9.36
C PHE A 786 0.92 25.39 10.27
N PRO A 787 2.13 25.00 10.71
CA PRO A 787 2.93 25.83 11.61
C PRO A 787 3.43 27.13 10.95
N TYR A 788 3.24 28.24 11.66
CA TYR A 788 3.95 29.50 11.45
C TYR A 788 5.07 29.65 12.49
N VAL A 789 6.31 29.89 12.05
CA VAL A 789 7.50 29.98 12.92
C VAL A 789 8.11 31.39 12.89
N ALA A 790 8.60 31.88 14.02
CA ALA A 790 9.32 33.15 14.11
C ALA A 790 10.18 33.22 15.39
N ALA A 791 11.50 33.15 15.25
CA ALA A 791 12.44 33.09 16.36
C ALA A 791 12.79 34.48 16.94
N ASN A 792 12.75 35.53 16.12
CA ASN A 792 13.27 36.85 16.49
C ASN A 792 12.20 37.88 16.86
N VAL A 793 10.92 37.49 16.95
CA VAL A 793 9.82 38.35 17.42
C VAL A 793 9.41 37.91 18.81
N VAL A 794 9.68 38.75 19.81
CA VAL A 794 9.44 38.41 21.21
C VAL A 794 8.48 39.38 21.87
N ASP A 795 7.70 38.89 22.82
CA ASP A 795 6.86 39.73 23.66
C ASP A 795 7.73 40.64 24.54
N LYS A 796 7.43 41.94 24.56
CA LYS A 796 8.25 42.97 25.23
C LYS A 796 8.44 42.71 26.72
N VAL A 797 7.48 42.05 27.37
CA VAL A 797 7.46 41.83 28.83
C VAL A 797 8.16 40.53 29.18
N THR A 798 7.75 39.44 28.55
CA THR A 798 8.21 38.08 28.86
C THR A 798 9.53 37.74 28.19
N LYS A 799 9.92 38.47 27.14
CA LYS A 799 11.10 38.21 26.29
C LYS A 799 11.07 36.82 25.63
N LYS A 800 9.88 36.22 25.51
CA LYS A 800 9.68 34.94 24.85
C LYS A 800 9.17 35.15 23.42
N PRO A 801 9.55 34.28 22.47
CA PRO A 801 8.95 34.28 21.14
C PRO A 801 7.42 34.21 21.19
N ILE A 802 6.76 34.99 20.32
CA ILE A 802 5.28 35.00 20.23
C ILE A 802 4.73 33.82 19.41
N LEU A 803 5.59 33.23 18.57
CA LEU A 803 5.40 31.99 17.82
C LEU A 803 6.53 31.03 18.15
N ASP A 804 6.39 29.77 17.79
CA ASP A 804 7.48 28.82 17.95
C ASP A 804 8.68 29.27 17.08
N PRO A 805 9.92 29.21 17.59
CA PRO A 805 11.09 29.70 16.86
C PRO A 805 11.41 28.85 15.62
N TYR A 806 11.09 27.56 15.68
CA TYR A 806 11.30 26.58 14.62
C TYR A 806 10.28 25.46 14.71
N THR A 807 10.18 24.68 13.63
CA THR A 807 9.45 23.41 13.59
C THR A 807 10.33 22.31 13.02
N ILE A 808 9.98 21.06 13.28
CA ILE A 808 10.68 19.88 12.77
C ILE A 808 9.70 19.10 11.90
N LYS A 809 10.08 18.82 10.65
CA LYS A 809 9.31 17.96 9.76
C LYS A 809 9.98 16.59 9.70
N HIS A 810 9.16 15.55 9.87
CA HIS A 810 9.59 14.15 9.84
C HIS A 810 9.22 13.55 8.47
N TYR A 811 10.21 13.32 7.61
CA TYR A 811 10.02 12.78 6.26
C TYR A 811 10.81 11.48 6.08
N ASN A 812 10.09 10.37 5.88
CA ASN A 812 10.65 9.04 5.65
C ASN A 812 11.81 8.65 6.61
N GLY A 813 11.70 9.03 7.89
CA GLY A 813 12.72 8.74 8.92
C GLY A 813 13.90 9.73 8.97
N VAL A 814 13.75 10.90 8.35
CA VAL A 814 14.69 12.03 8.41
C VAL A 814 13.97 13.23 9.05
N ASP A 815 14.66 13.88 9.98
CA ASP A 815 14.17 15.09 10.65
C ASP A 815 14.82 16.31 10.01
N VAL A 816 14.00 17.25 9.54
CA VAL A 816 14.45 18.52 8.95
C VAL A 816 13.94 19.67 9.80
N GLY A 817 14.86 20.53 10.25
CA GLY A 817 14.55 21.70 11.07
C GLY A 817 14.31 22.95 10.23
N PHE A 818 13.24 23.68 10.52
CA PHE A 818 12.89 24.92 9.82
C PHE A 818 12.77 26.08 10.82
N ILE A 819 13.61 27.11 10.66
CA ILE A 819 13.69 28.26 11.56
C ILE A 819 13.08 29.48 10.86
N GLY A 820 12.13 30.16 11.50
CA GLY A 820 11.54 31.39 10.95
C GLY A 820 12.19 32.65 11.50
N VAL A 821 12.41 33.67 10.69
CA VAL A 821 12.75 35.03 11.15
C VAL A 821 12.14 36.10 10.26
N VAL A 822 12.02 37.32 10.78
CA VAL A 822 11.53 38.51 10.07
C VAL A 822 12.55 39.64 10.12
N THR A 823 12.55 40.51 9.10
CA THR A 823 13.47 41.65 9.01
C THR A 823 13.49 42.52 10.27
N ASN A 824 14.69 42.82 10.77
CA ASN A 824 14.87 43.78 11.86
C ASN A 824 14.45 45.22 11.46
N ALA A 825 14.21 45.50 10.18
CA ALA A 825 13.66 46.76 9.69
C ALA A 825 12.15 46.91 9.90
N THR A 826 11.43 45.86 10.34
CA THR A 826 9.97 45.87 10.55
C THR A 826 9.46 47.10 11.34
N PRO A 827 10.10 47.56 12.43
CA PRO A 827 9.65 48.76 13.16
C PRO A 827 9.64 50.06 12.36
N SER A 828 10.35 50.12 11.23
CA SER A 828 10.36 51.27 10.31
C SER A 828 9.34 51.14 9.17
N LYS A 829 8.79 49.93 8.96
CA LYS A 829 7.90 49.56 7.85
C LYS A 829 6.44 49.44 8.27
N VAL A 830 6.19 49.10 9.53
CA VAL A 830 4.83 48.94 10.09
C VAL A 830 4.51 50.11 11.01
N SER A 831 3.21 50.44 11.13
CA SER A 831 2.77 51.44 12.11
C SER A 831 3.16 51.04 13.54
N PRO A 832 3.50 51.98 14.43
CA PRO A 832 3.84 51.67 15.82
C PRO A 832 2.75 50.90 16.58
N ALA A 833 1.47 51.08 16.22
CA ALA A 833 0.35 50.35 16.78
C ALA A 833 0.29 48.89 16.31
N GLY A 834 0.71 48.62 15.06
CA GLY A 834 0.74 47.26 14.50
C GLY A 834 1.68 46.30 15.23
N ILE A 835 2.74 46.85 15.83
CA ILE A 835 3.78 46.12 16.56
C ILE A 835 3.75 46.39 18.08
N GLU A 836 2.62 46.88 18.59
CA GLU A 836 2.48 47.08 20.04
C GLU A 836 2.62 45.73 20.77
N GLY A 837 3.30 45.74 21.91
CA GLY A 837 3.55 44.54 22.71
C GLY A 837 4.73 43.66 22.28
N VAL A 838 5.31 43.86 21.09
CA VAL A 838 6.42 43.02 20.58
C VAL A 838 7.70 43.80 20.27
N GLU A 839 8.84 43.16 20.41
CA GLU A 839 10.15 43.67 19.98
C GLU A 839 10.85 42.66 19.07
N PHE A 840 11.75 43.17 18.23
CA PHE A 840 12.48 42.40 17.22
C PHE A 840 13.94 42.33 17.63
N ILE A 841 14.42 41.15 18.03
CA ILE A 841 15.82 40.92 18.42
C ILE A 841 16.67 40.62 17.17
N PRO A 842 18.02 40.71 17.22
CA PRO A 842 18.88 40.43 16.07
C PRO A 842 18.62 39.04 15.47
N GLN A 843 18.40 38.96 14.16
CA GLN A 843 18.05 37.70 13.48
C GLN A 843 19.11 36.60 13.71
N ALA A 844 20.40 36.92 13.52
CA ALA A 844 21.49 35.94 13.64
C ALA A 844 21.60 35.33 15.05
N GLU A 845 21.34 36.12 16.10
CA GLU A 845 21.33 35.61 17.48
C GLU A 845 20.19 34.60 17.68
N ALA A 846 18.99 34.93 17.19
CA ALA A 846 17.81 34.07 17.29
C ALA A 846 17.99 32.77 16.49
N VAL A 847 18.50 32.85 15.25
CA VAL A 847 18.76 31.69 14.40
C VAL A 847 19.81 30.78 15.05
N ASN A 848 20.96 31.32 15.47
CA ASN A 848 22.02 30.51 16.07
C ASN A 848 21.56 29.81 17.36
N LYS A 849 20.68 30.45 18.14
CA LYS A 849 20.05 29.79 19.29
C LYS A 849 19.20 28.59 18.86
N ALA A 850 18.33 28.76 17.86
CA ALA A 850 17.48 27.69 17.34
C ALA A 850 18.31 26.55 16.72
N VAL A 851 19.37 26.86 15.96
CA VAL A 851 20.30 25.88 15.39
C VAL A 851 20.94 25.03 16.50
N ASN A 852 21.40 25.65 17.59
CA ASN A 852 21.97 24.91 18.72
C ASN A 852 20.96 23.96 19.38
N GLU A 853 19.70 24.36 19.50
CA GLU A 853 18.63 23.51 20.02
C GLU A 853 18.31 22.32 19.09
N LEU A 854 18.31 22.54 17.77
CA LEU A 854 18.11 21.50 16.76
C LEU A 854 19.28 20.51 16.73
N LYS A 855 20.53 21.00 16.77
CA LYS A 855 21.74 20.16 16.83
C LYS A 855 21.77 19.31 18.10
N ALA A 856 21.31 19.85 19.24
CA ALA A 856 21.19 19.09 20.49
C ALA A 856 20.17 17.95 20.40
N LYS A 857 19.21 18.02 19.47
CA LYS A 857 18.26 16.95 19.13
C LYS A 857 18.80 15.98 18.06
N GLY A 858 20.01 16.21 17.55
CA GLY A 858 20.61 15.39 16.50
C GLY A 858 20.19 15.76 15.08
N ILE A 859 19.52 16.91 14.89
CA ILE A 859 19.06 17.38 13.58
C ILE A 859 20.20 18.07 12.85
N LYS A 860 20.33 17.74 11.57
CA LYS A 860 21.46 18.10 10.70
C LYS A 860 21.03 18.88 9.47
N ALA A 861 19.98 18.44 8.79
CA ALA A 861 19.32 19.24 7.76
C ALA A 861 18.55 20.42 8.37
N ILE A 862 19.07 21.65 8.23
CA ILE A 862 18.44 22.88 8.75
C ILE A 862 18.23 23.92 7.64
N VAL A 863 17.00 24.43 7.56
CA VAL A 863 16.57 25.47 6.63
C VAL A 863 16.10 26.69 7.41
N VAL A 864 16.49 27.88 6.97
CA VAL A 864 15.96 29.15 7.47
C VAL A 864 14.93 29.69 6.48
N ILE A 865 13.78 30.10 7.00
CA ILE A 865 12.76 30.80 6.26
C ILE A 865 12.75 32.23 6.80
N SER A 866 13.50 33.12 6.14
CA SER A 866 13.57 34.52 6.53
C SER A 866 12.69 35.38 5.65
N HIS A 867 12.13 36.42 6.26
CA HIS A 867 11.52 37.52 5.53
C HIS A 867 12.47 38.73 5.52
N ASP A 868 13.68 38.49 4.99
CA ASP A 868 14.76 39.46 4.93
C ASP A 868 15.06 39.87 3.48
N PRO A 869 15.28 41.17 3.19
CA PRO A 869 15.58 41.63 1.85
C PRO A 869 16.96 41.21 1.37
N GLY A 870 17.06 40.89 0.08
CA GLY A 870 18.34 40.62 -0.58
C GLY A 870 18.36 41.02 -2.06
N SER A 871 19.53 41.34 -2.59
CA SER A 871 19.68 41.68 -4.02
C SER A 871 21.02 41.25 -4.57
N PHE A 872 21.02 40.79 -5.82
CA PHE A 872 22.24 40.49 -6.54
C PHE A 872 22.82 41.80 -7.13
N SER A 873 23.99 42.17 -6.64
CA SER A 873 24.73 43.32 -7.17
C SER A 873 25.53 42.87 -8.40
N SER A 874 25.10 43.31 -9.58
CA SER A 874 25.82 43.06 -10.84
C SER A 874 27.19 43.75 -10.88
N ALA A 875 27.42 44.80 -10.08
CA ALA A 875 28.72 45.47 -9.98
C ALA A 875 29.75 44.63 -9.21
N THR A 876 29.32 43.95 -8.14
CA THR A 876 30.22 43.14 -7.29
C THR A 876 30.11 41.64 -7.55
N GLN A 877 29.13 41.21 -8.36
CA GLN A 877 28.78 39.81 -8.61
C GLN A 877 28.52 39.05 -7.30
N LYS A 878 27.81 39.68 -6.36
CA LYS A 878 27.52 39.13 -5.03
C LYS A 878 26.10 39.49 -4.59
N VAL A 879 25.52 38.62 -3.78
CA VAL A 879 24.31 38.95 -2.99
C VAL A 879 24.67 39.98 -1.92
N THR A 880 23.76 40.93 -1.71
CA THR A 880 23.85 42.03 -0.75
C THR A 880 22.52 42.19 -0.04
N GLY A 881 22.48 42.89 1.09
CA GLY A 881 21.28 43.11 1.90
C GLY A 881 21.25 42.28 3.17
N GLU A 882 20.19 42.43 3.97
CA GLU A 882 20.07 41.80 5.29
C GLU A 882 20.19 40.27 5.22
N VAL A 883 19.65 39.63 4.18
CA VAL A 883 19.77 38.17 4.06
C VAL A 883 21.22 37.72 3.82
N ALA A 884 22.04 38.54 3.14
CA ALA A 884 23.46 38.23 2.97
C ALA A 884 24.21 38.40 4.29
N ASP A 885 23.91 39.45 5.05
CA ASP A 885 24.50 39.68 6.37
C ASP A 885 24.12 38.54 7.34
N LEU A 886 22.85 38.10 7.29
CA LEU A 886 22.37 36.94 8.05
C LEU A 886 23.13 35.67 7.66
N ALA A 887 23.23 35.35 6.36
CA ALA A 887 23.89 34.14 5.87
C ALA A 887 25.36 34.03 6.34
N ASN A 888 26.08 35.17 6.39
CA ASN A 888 27.46 35.22 6.86
C ASN A 888 27.62 35.15 8.40
N ALA A 889 26.54 35.38 9.15
CA ALA A 889 26.57 35.49 10.62
C ALA A 889 26.00 34.27 11.34
N ILE A 890 25.33 33.36 10.63
CA ILE A 890 24.70 32.17 11.19
C ILE A 890 25.56 30.91 11.02
N ASP A 891 25.34 29.92 11.87
CA ASP A 891 26.05 28.65 11.92
C ASP A 891 26.04 27.93 10.55
N ASP A 892 27.16 27.30 10.20
CA ASP A 892 27.36 26.60 8.92
C ASP A 892 26.49 25.36 8.74
N GLU A 893 25.83 24.88 9.80
CA GLU A 893 24.81 23.82 9.72
C GLU A 893 23.53 24.28 8.98
N VAL A 894 23.36 25.59 8.70
CA VAL A 894 22.25 26.08 7.88
C VAL A 894 22.61 25.99 6.41
N ASP A 895 21.80 25.25 5.65
CA ASP A 895 22.07 25.01 4.24
C ASP A 895 21.31 25.91 3.28
N VAL A 896 20.09 26.29 3.63
CA VAL A 896 19.16 26.99 2.74
C VAL A 896 18.51 28.14 3.50
N ILE A 897 18.37 29.28 2.82
CA ILE A 897 17.69 30.47 3.31
C ILE A 897 16.67 30.92 2.26
N PHE A 898 15.39 30.85 2.59
CA PHE A 898 14.37 31.59 1.84
C PHE A 898 14.42 33.06 2.27
N ALA A 899 14.39 33.98 1.32
CA ALA A 899 14.36 35.43 1.54
C ALA A 899 13.01 36.03 1.11
N GLY A 900 12.80 37.33 1.38
CA GLY A 900 11.54 38.03 1.09
C GLY A 900 11.66 39.55 1.11
N ASP A 901 10.55 40.26 1.33
CA ASP A 901 10.41 41.70 1.59
C ASP A 901 10.60 42.64 0.38
N ASN A 902 11.74 42.58 -0.30
CA ASN A 902 12.05 43.55 -1.37
C ASN A 902 11.61 43.12 -2.78
N HIS A 903 10.89 41.99 -2.88
CA HIS A 903 10.31 41.43 -4.11
C HIS A 903 11.34 41.14 -5.21
N ALA A 904 12.58 40.86 -4.81
CA ALA A 904 13.66 40.59 -5.73
C ALA A 904 13.62 39.14 -6.25
N ARG A 905 14.32 38.91 -7.36
CA ARG A 905 14.73 37.56 -7.75
C ARG A 905 16.11 37.27 -7.20
N LEU A 906 16.22 36.22 -6.41
CA LEU A 906 17.49 35.69 -5.93
C LEU A 906 17.54 34.17 -6.11
N ASN A 907 18.69 33.67 -6.53
CA ASN A 907 19.01 32.25 -6.58
C ASN A 907 20.53 32.11 -6.65
N ASP A 908 21.21 32.23 -5.51
CA ASP A 908 22.67 32.27 -5.43
C ASP A 908 23.19 31.72 -4.09
N MET A 909 24.50 31.51 -3.99
CA MET A 909 25.18 31.03 -2.80
C MET A 909 25.80 32.19 -2.01
N VAL A 910 25.55 32.21 -0.70
CA VAL A 910 26.22 33.11 0.25
C VAL A 910 26.78 32.28 1.38
N ASP A 911 28.11 32.30 1.56
CA ASP A 911 28.79 31.56 2.62
C ASP A 911 28.40 30.06 2.69
N ASN A 912 28.40 29.40 1.53
CA ASN A 912 27.95 28.02 1.31
C ASN A 912 26.46 27.73 1.62
N LYS A 913 25.65 28.77 1.84
CA LYS A 913 24.20 28.68 2.06
C LYS A 913 23.46 29.09 0.79
N LEU A 914 22.48 28.30 0.37
CA LEU A 914 21.68 28.59 -0.81
C LEU A 914 20.61 29.63 -0.44
N VAL A 915 20.62 30.79 -1.09
CA VAL A 915 19.68 31.88 -0.83
C VAL A 915 18.75 32.07 -2.03
N VAL A 916 17.43 31.94 -1.79
CA VAL A 916 16.40 32.04 -2.83
C VAL A 916 15.34 33.09 -2.52
N GLN A 917 14.83 33.75 -3.56
CA GLN A 917 13.68 34.64 -3.51
C GLN A 917 12.97 34.65 -4.85
N SER A 918 11.65 34.50 -4.82
CA SER A 918 10.80 34.26 -5.99
C SER A 918 9.90 35.43 -6.36
N TYR A 919 10.50 36.62 -6.53
CA TYR A 919 9.74 37.85 -6.84
C TYR A 919 8.64 38.11 -5.80
N SER A 920 7.38 38.26 -6.23
CA SER A 920 6.21 38.47 -5.37
C SER A 920 4.91 38.11 -6.10
N TYR A 921 3.78 38.23 -5.40
CA TYR A 921 2.41 38.18 -5.94
C TYR A 921 2.03 36.85 -6.62
N GLY A 922 2.72 35.76 -6.25
CA GLY A 922 2.55 34.46 -6.88
C GLY A 922 3.00 34.41 -8.35
N THR A 923 3.79 35.40 -8.80
CA THR A 923 4.29 35.46 -10.18
C THR A 923 5.41 34.46 -10.46
N ALA A 924 6.06 33.98 -9.39
CA ALA A 924 7.02 32.90 -9.41
C ALA A 924 6.99 32.15 -8.06
N PHE A 925 7.64 31.01 -8.01
CA PHE A 925 7.95 30.26 -6.79
C PHE A 925 9.38 29.70 -6.88
N SER A 926 9.97 29.40 -5.74
CA SER A 926 11.26 28.72 -5.63
C SER A 926 11.03 27.21 -5.65
N ASP A 927 11.77 26.48 -6.46
CA ASP A 927 11.80 25.02 -6.49
C ASP A 927 13.21 24.58 -6.10
N ILE A 928 13.34 23.90 -4.95
CA ILE A 928 14.62 23.48 -4.39
C ILE A 928 14.63 21.96 -4.22
N ASP A 929 15.60 21.30 -4.87
CA ASP A 929 15.88 19.88 -4.68
C ASP A 929 17.03 19.69 -3.69
N LEU A 930 16.76 18.97 -2.61
CA LEU A 930 17.73 18.57 -1.60
C LEU A 930 17.97 17.06 -1.66
N VAL A 931 19.24 16.66 -1.59
CA VAL A 931 19.63 15.27 -1.34
C VAL A 931 20.16 15.20 0.09
N ILE A 932 19.44 14.51 0.96
CA ILE A 932 19.85 14.31 2.36
C ILE A 932 20.48 12.93 2.49
N ASP A 933 21.72 12.90 2.98
CA ASP A 933 22.49 11.65 3.12
C ASP A 933 21.85 10.74 4.17
N ALA A 934 21.59 9.50 3.80
CA ALA A 934 20.94 8.54 4.70
C ALA A 934 21.74 8.26 5.98
N LYS A 935 23.07 8.39 5.93
CA LYS A 935 23.96 8.04 7.04
C LYS A 935 24.22 9.22 7.95
N THR A 936 24.56 10.37 7.40
CA THR A 936 24.87 11.57 8.19
C THR A 936 23.63 12.37 8.57
N LYS A 937 22.51 12.15 7.86
CA LYS A 937 21.26 12.92 7.98
C LYS A 937 21.40 14.40 7.59
N ASP A 938 22.51 14.72 6.93
CA ASP A 938 22.89 16.07 6.53
C ASP A 938 22.61 16.30 5.04
N ILE A 939 22.45 17.56 4.63
CA ILE A 939 22.21 17.90 3.22
C ILE A 939 23.51 17.71 2.45
N LYS A 940 23.52 16.70 1.58
CA LYS A 940 24.66 16.32 0.74
C LYS A 940 24.78 17.16 -0.52
N SER A 941 23.63 17.56 -1.09
CA SER A 941 23.59 18.48 -2.22
C SER A 941 22.27 19.23 -2.29
N LYS A 942 22.33 20.45 -2.82
CA LYS A 942 21.19 21.36 -3.01
C LYS A 942 21.24 21.98 -4.40
N LYS A 943 20.09 22.05 -5.07
CA LYS A 943 19.89 22.73 -6.35
C LYS A 943 18.57 23.49 -6.31
N SER A 944 18.48 24.56 -7.08
CA SER A 944 17.28 25.37 -7.11
C SER A 944 17.05 26.09 -8.42
N GLU A 945 15.79 26.32 -8.73
CA GLU A 945 15.34 27.25 -9.75
C GLU A 945 14.23 28.17 -9.22
N ILE A 946 14.03 29.31 -9.91
CA ILE A 946 12.90 30.21 -9.67
C ILE A 946 11.96 30.06 -10.87
N VAL A 947 10.84 29.38 -10.65
CA VAL A 947 9.89 29.00 -11.69
C VAL A 947 8.89 30.13 -11.86
N THR A 948 8.74 30.63 -13.09
CA THR A 948 7.74 31.66 -13.42
C THR A 948 6.37 31.02 -13.62
N VAL A 949 5.34 31.61 -13.01
CA VAL A 949 3.95 31.18 -13.14
C VAL A 949 3.33 31.86 -14.35
N ALA A 950 3.66 31.39 -15.55
CA ALA A 950 3.13 31.93 -16.80
C ALA A 950 1.68 31.48 -17.02
N GLN A 951 0.83 32.37 -17.54
CA GLN A 951 -0.58 32.03 -17.80
C GLN A 951 -0.82 31.45 -19.19
N GLU A 952 0.07 31.71 -20.13
CA GLU A 952 -0.06 31.24 -21.52
C GLU A 952 0.10 29.72 -21.60
N GLY A 953 -0.86 29.03 -22.23
CA GLY A 953 -0.82 27.58 -22.41
C GLY A 953 -1.14 26.75 -21.16
N VAL A 954 -1.38 27.39 -20.01
CA VAL A 954 -1.66 26.72 -18.73
C VAL A 954 -3.16 26.77 -18.43
N THR A 955 -3.71 25.65 -17.95
CA THR A 955 -5.09 25.61 -17.44
C THR A 955 -5.07 25.93 -15.95
N PRO A 956 -5.79 26.97 -15.48
CA PRO A 956 -5.83 27.29 -14.06
C PRO A 956 -6.56 26.21 -13.27
N ASP A 957 -6.12 26.00 -12.03
CA ASP A 957 -6.73 25.03 -11.12
C ASP A 957 -8.20 25.38 -10.87
N ALA A 958 -9.09 24.41 -11.10
CA ALA A 958 -10.53 24.65 -11.08
C ALA A 958 -11.07 24.96 -9.66
N GLU A 959 -10.47 24.37 -8.62
CA GLU A 959 -10.92 24.56 -7.23
C GLU A 959 -10.48 25.92 -6.70
N VAL A 960 -9.22 26.30 -6.94
CA VAL A 960 -8.70 27.62 -6.57
C VAL A 960 -9.37 28.70 -7.40
N LYS A 961 -9.66 28.46 -8.67
CA LYS A 961 -10.46 29.39 -9.47
C LYS A 961 -11.86 29.60 -8.87
N ALA A 962 -12.52 28.53 -8.43
CA ALA A 962 -13.83 28.64 -7.77
C ALA A 962 -13.77 29.41 -6.44
N LEU A 963 -12.66 29.26 -5.69
CA LEU A 963 -12.38 30.06 -4.49
C LEU A 963 -12.27 31.56 -4.81
N ILE A 964 -11.50 31.92 -5.84
CA ILE A 964 -11.35 33.30 -6.29
C ILE A 964 -12.71 33.87 -6.72
N ASP A 965 -13.44 33.15 -7.57
CA ASP A 965 -14.74 33.58 -8.08
C ASP A 965 -15.79 33.75 -6.95
N LYS A 966 -15.73 32.91 -5.91
CA LYS A 966 -16.58 33.01 -4.71
C LYS A 966 -16.38 34.35 -4.00
N TYR A 967 -15.14 34.81 -3.85
CA TYR A 967 -14.84 36.07 -3.15
C TYR A 967 -15.06 37.30 -4.03
N LEU A 968 -14.70 37.24 -5.32
CA LEU A 968 -14.99 38.33 -6.26
C LEU A 968 -16.50 38.65 -6.35
N LYS A 969 -17.36 37.62 -6.28
CA LYS A 969 -18.82 37.81 -6.26
C LYS A 969 -19.34 38.59 -5.06
N GLN A 970 -18.60 38.65 -3.96
CA GLN A 970 -18.99 39.42 -2.77
C GLN A 970 -18.73 40.92 -2.94
N PHE A 971 -17.83 41.30 -3.85
CA PHE A 971 -17.39 42.67 -4.06
C PHE A 971 -17.49 43.07 -5.55
N PRO A 972 -18.71 43.12 -6.12
CA PRO A 972 -18.90 43.45 -7.54
C PRO A 972 -18.35 44.84 -7.91
N GLU A 973 -18.23 45.75 -6.94
CA GLU A 973 -17.63 47.08 -7.12
C GLU A 973 -16.17 47.02 -7.59
N LEU A 974 -15.43 45.95 -7.29
CA LEU A 974 -14.03 45.80 -7.69
C LEU A 974 -13.86 45.80 -9.21
N THR A 975 -14.88 45.36 -9.95
CA THR A 975 -14.87 45.26 -11.41
C THR A 975 -15.50 46.47 -12.11
N GLN A 976 -15.98 47.46 -11.35
CA GLN A 976 -16.66 48.63 -11.93
C GLN A 976 -15.66 49.56 -12.63
N PRO A 977 -15.93 49.99 -13.89
CA PRO A 977 -15.08 50.92 -14.61
C PRO A 977 -15.19 52.33 -14.03
N LEU A 978 -14.04 52.97 -13.82
CA LEU A 978 -13.89 54.34 -13.31
C LEU A 978 -13.39 55.32 -14.39
N GLY A 979 -12.82 54.82 -15.47
CA GLY A 979 -12.32 55.61 -16.60
C GLY A 979 -11.42 54.78 -17.50
N THR A 980 -10.68 55.44 -18.39
CA THR A 980 -9.68 54.78 -19.26
C THR A 980 -8.34 55.49 -19.24
N THR A 981 -7.26 54.82 -19.64
CA THR A 981 -5.94 55.41 -19.85
C THR A 981 -5.45 55.08 -21.27
N ASN A 982 -4.82 56.05 -21.94
CA ASN A 982 -4.27 55.84 -23.29
C ASN A 982 -2.92 55.11 -23.29
N ALA A 983 -2.22 55.16 -22.16
CA ALA A 983 -0.95 54.50 -21.92
C ALA A 983 -0.83 54.22 -20.41
N LYS A 984 0.06 53.29 -20.04
CA LYS A 984 0.40 53.01 -18.65
C LYS A 984 0.90 54.29 -17.95
N ILE A 985 0.30 54.68 -16.83
CA ILE A 985 0.79 55.79 -15.99
C ILE A 985 1.66 55.19 -14.90
N THR A 986 2.97 55.42 -15.04
CA THR A 986 3.98 54.70 -14.28
C THR A 986 4.35 55.40 -12.96
N ARG A 987 4.71 54.57 -11.97
CA ARG A 987 5.39 54.98 -10.74
C ARG A 987 6.91 55.00 -10.87
N ASP A 988 7.45 54.70 -12.04
CA ASP A 988 8.89 54.65 -12.30
C ASP A 988 9.57 55.90 -11.75
N ASN A 989 10.70 55.70 -11.08
CA ASN A 989 11.47 56.74 -10.39
C ASN A 989 10.80 57.40 -9.18
N ALA A 990 9.61 56.99 -8.72
CA ALA A 990 8.97 57.64 -7.55
C ALA A 990 9.86 57.68 -6.29
N TYR A 991 10.76 56.70 -6.12
CA TYR A 991 11.73 56.73 -5.01
C TYR A 991 12.81 57.81 -5.16
N THR A 992 13.16 58.20 -6.38
CA THR A 992 14.33 59.05 -6.67
C THR A 992 13.96 60.42 -7.25
N GLN A 993 12.78 60.57 -7.87
CA GLN A 993 12.36 61.72 -8.67
C GLN A 993 10.82 61.87 -8.66
N GLU A 994 10.32 62.92 -9.34
CA GLU A 994 8.89 63.12 -9.61
C GLU A 994 8.35 62.06 -10.58
N ALA A 995 7.23 61.44 -10.23
CA ALA A 995 6.55 60.45 -11.07
C ALA A 995 5.13 60.93 -11.44
N PRO A 996 4.66 60.68 -12.69
CA PRO A 996 3.29 61.03 -13.10
C PRO A 996 2.21 60.47 -12.16
N LEU A 997 2.31 59.19 -11.77
CA LEU A 997 1.34 58.59 -10.87
C LEU A 997 1.41 59.19 -9.45
N GLY A 998 2.63 59.55 -9.01
CA GLY A 998 2.85 60.23 -7.74
C GLY A 998 2.14 61.59 -7.68
N ASN A 999 2.24 62.37 -8.75
CA ASN A 999 1.53 63.65 -8.88
C ASN A 999 0.02 63.47 -8.79
N LEU A 1000 -0.52 62.50 -9.54
CA LEU A 1000 -1.96 62.23 -9.56
C LEU A 1000 -2.51 61.88 -8.17
N ILE A 1001 -1.79 61.04 -7.42
CA ILE A 1001 -2.19 60.64 -6.07
C ILE A 1001 -2.06 61.82 -5.11
N ALA A 1002 -0.96 62.57 -5.15
CA ALA A 1002 -0.79 63.74 -4.30
C ALA A 1002 -1.86 64.82 -4.56
N ASP A 1003 -2.28 65.01 -5.81
CA ASP A 1003 -3.39 65.90 -6.16
C ASP A 1003 -4.71 65.41 -5.58
N SER A 1004 -4.98 64.10 -5.65
CA SER A 1004 -6.16 63.50 -5.02
C SER A 1004 -6.19 63.69 -3.51
N MET A 1005 -5.04 63.52 -2.84
CA MET A 1005 -4.91 63.76 -1.41
C MET A 1005 -5.19 65.23 -1.09
N LYS A 1006 -4.59 66.16 -1.83
CA LYS A 1006 -4.80 67.60 -1.63
C LYS A 1006 -6.28 67.99 -1.82
N ALA A 1007 -6.95 67.43 -2.82
CA ALA A 1007 -8.36 67.72 -3.12
C ALA A 1007 -9.33 67.13 -2.08
N SER A 1008 -8.93 66.09 -1.34
CA SER A 1008 -9.80 65.34 -0.43
C SER A 1008 -10.24 66.12 0.81
N ILE A 1009 -9.47 67.13 1.25
CA ILE A 1009 -9.78 67.95 2.43
C ILE A 1009 -9.75 69.43 2.02
N ALA A 1010 -10.89 70.09 2.10
CA ALA A 1010 -11.05 71.49 1.72
C ALA A 1010 -10.09 72.42 2.50
N GLY A 1011 -9.46 73.36 1.79
CA GLY A 1011 -8.53 74.32 2.38
C GLY A 1011 -7.13 73.78 2.67
N THR A 1012 -6.77 72.60 2.14
CA THR A 1012 -5.39 72.07 2.18
C THR A 1012 -4.49 72.83 1.21
N ASP A 1013 -3.33 73.30 1.69
CA ASP A 1013 -2.34 73.97 0.85
C ASP A 1013 -1.51 72.96 0.05
N PHE A 1014 -1.02 71.92 0.73
CA PHE A 1014 -0.02 70.97 0.20
C PHE A 1014 -0.35 69.52 0.54
N ALA A 1015 0.09 68.58 -0.31
CA ALA A 1015 0.07 67.15 0.01
C ALA A 1015 1.45 66.51 -0.20
N PHE A 1016 1.76 65.49 0.61
CA PHE A 1016 2.96 64.66 0.46
C PHE A 1016 2.59 63.17 0.55
N MET A 1017 2.99 62.41 -0.45
CA MET A 1017 2.83 60.97 -0.53
C MET A 1017 4.20 60.29 -0.53
N ASN A 1018 4.41 59.33 0.37
CA ASN A 1018 5.64 58.54 0.38
C ASN A 1018 5.63 57.52 -0.78
N PRO A 1019 6.77 57.30 -1.46
CA PRO A 1019 6.80 56.48 -2.67
C PRO A 1019 6.52 54.99 -2.40
N GLY A 1020 6.77 54.54 -1.17
CA GLY A 1020 6.45 53.17 -0.72
C GLY A 1020 4.96 52.89 -0.52
N GLY A 1021 4.15 53.94 -0.38
CA GLY A 1021 2.69 53.83 -0.29
C GLY A 1021 1.99 53.62 -1.65
N ILE A 1022 2.71 53.76 -2.76
CA ILE A 1022 2.21 53.56 -4.13
C ILE A 1022 2.73 52.18 -4.57
N ARG A 1023 1.88 51.22 -4.93
CA ARG A 1023 2.28 49.80 -5.05
C ARG A 1023 2.24 49.20 -6.45
N ALA A 1024 1.54 49.84 -7.38
CA ALA A 1024 1.43 49.42 -8.77
C ALA A 1024 1.46 50.62 -9.71
N ASP A 1025 1.68 50.35 -11.00
CA ASP A 1025 1.38 51.29 -12.08
C ASP A 1025 -0.13 51.33 -12.32
N LEU A 1026 -0.63 52.43 -12.88
CA LEU A 1026 -1.97 52.45 -13.45
C LEU A 1026 -1.90 51.87 -14.88
N PRO A 1027 -2.60 50.75 -15.19
CA PRO A 1027 -2.45 50.06 -16.47
C PRO A 1027 -2.97 50.89 -17.65
N GLN A 1028 -2.70 50.46 -18.88
CA GLN A 1028 -3.36 50.98 -20.07
C GLN A 1028 -4.75 50.34 -20.25
N GLY A 1029 -5.75 51.12 -20.67
CA GLY A 1029 -7.09 50.61 -20.99
C GLY A 1029 -8.13 50.99 -19.95
N THR A 1030 -9.13 50.14 -19.73
CA THR A 1030 -10.19 50.38 -18.74
C THR A 1030 -9.62 50.28 -17.33
N ILE A 1031 -9.84 51.33 -16.54
CA ILE A 1031 -9.44 51.39 -15.13
C ILE A 1031 -10.62 51.05 -14.26
N THR A 1032 -10.43 50.15 -13.31
CA THR A 1032 -11.43 49.71 -12.34
C THR A 1032 -11.11 50.18 -10.93
N TYR A 1033 -12.04 49.98 -9.99
CA TYR A 1033 -11.75 50.18 -8.56
C TYR A 1033 -10.59 49.29 -8.10
N ALA A 1034 -10.54 48.02 -8.54
CA ALA A 1034 -9.46 47.11 -8.17
C ALA A 1034 -8.10 47.62 -8.62
N ASP A 1035 -7.99 48.27 -9.78
CA ASP A 1035 -6.73 48.83 -10.26
C ASP A 1035 -6.23 49.97 -9.36
N LEU A 1036 -7.12 50.87 -8.92
CA LEU A 1036 -6.74 51.93 -7.98
C LEU A 1036 -6.37 51.37 -6.59
N ALA A 1037 -7.10 50.34 -6.16
CA ALA A 1037 -6.85 49.69 -4.88
C ALA A 1037 -5.53 48.90 -4.85
N LYS A 1038 -5.11 48.32 -5.99
CA LYS A 1038 -3.76 47.75 -6.13
C LYS A 1038 -2.66 48.80 -6.00
N ILE A 1039 -2.95 50.06 -6.33
CA ILE A 1039 -1.99 51.16 -6.20
C ILE A 1039 -1.89 51.63 -4.74
N GLN A 1040 -3.02 51.73 -4.02
CA GLN A 1040 -3.07 52.12 -2.59
C GLN A 1040 -3.78 51.07 -1.72
N PRO A 1041 -3.11 49.93 -1.40
CA PRO A 1041 -3.77 48.79 -0.76
C PRO A 1041 -3.83 48.86 0.77
N PHE A 1042 -3.15 49.81 1.39
CA PHE A 1042 -2.99 49.86 2.85
C PHE A 1042 -4.25 50.32 3.59
N GLY A 1043 -5.15 51.04 2.90
CA GLY A 1043 -6.31 51.67 3.50
C GLY A 1043 -5.90 52.71 4.55
N ASN A 1044 -4.86 53.48 4.27
CA ASN A 1044 -4.39 54.52 5.17
C ASN A 1044 -5.44 55.62 5.29
N VAL A 1045 -5.53 56.26 6.44
CA VAL A 1045 -6.38 57.45 6.61
C VAL A 1045 -5.58 58.71 6.23
N LEU A 1046 -6.17 59.60 5.44
CA LEU A 1046 -5.54 60.90 5.17
C LEU A 1046 -5.61 61.78 6.41
N VAL A 1047 -4.50 62.43 6.76
CA VAL A 1047 -4.36 63.25 7.95
C VAL A 1047 -3.89 64.64 7.54
N GLN A 1048 -4.70 65.65 7.84
CA GLN A 1048 -4.29 67.06 7.73
C GLN A 1048 -3.59 67.49 9.02
N LEU A 1049 -2.44 68.14 8.84
CA LEU A 1049 -1.57 68.71 9.86
C LEU A 1049 -1.30 70.18 9.54
N GLU A 1050 -0.91 70.96 10.53
CA GLU A 1050 -0.37 72.32 10.32
C GLU A 1050 1.15 72.30 10.48
N LEU A 1051 1.88 72.73 9.43
CA LEU A 1051 3.33 72.81 9.41
C LEU A 1051 3.80 74.22 9.06
N THR A 1052 4.88 74.67 9.68
CA THR A 1052 5.59 75.88 9.26
C THR A 1052 6.41 75.65 7.98
N GLY A 1053 6.76 76.70 7.24
CA GLY A 1053 7.65 76.59 6.07
C GLY A 1053 8.98 75.89 6.39
N ALA A 1054 9.56 76.18 7.56
CA ALA A 1054 10.78 75.52 8.04
C ALA A 1054 10.57 74.02 8.31
N GLU A 1055 9.40 73.62 8.80
CA GLU A 1055 9.06 72.21 9.03
C GLU A 1055 8.77 71.46 7.72
N ILE A 1056 8.16 72.11 6.73
CA ILE A 1056 8.01 71.56 5.38
C ILE A 1056 9.38 71.32 4.75
N LYS A 1057 10.29 72.29 4.88
CA LYS A 1057 11.68 72.13 4.42
C LYS A 1057 12.36 70.96 5.12
N THR A 1058 12.18 70.83 6.44
CA THR A 1058 12.68 69.69 7.22
C THR A 1058 12.10 68.36 6.75
N LEU A 1059 10.79 68.29 6.48
CA LEU A 1059 10.12 67.10 5.96
C LEU A 1059 10.73 66.64 4.63
N LEU A 1060 10.92 67.59 3.70
CA LEU A 1060 11.57 67.32 2.42
C LEU A 1060 13.02 66.84 2.61
N GLN A 1061 13.74 67.35 3.60
CA GLN A 1061 15.11 66.91 3.88
C GLN A 1061 15.18 65.50 4.49
N GLN A 1062 14.19 65.11 5.28
CA GLN A 1062 14.11 63.79 5.90
C GLN A 1062 14.05 62.64 4.89
N GLN A 1063 13.63 62.90 3.65
CA GLN A 1063 13.58 61.91 2.58
C GLN A 1063 14.95 61.37 2.11
N TRP A 1064 16.05 61.98 2.57
CA TRP A 1064 17.44 61.59 2.24
C TRP A 1064 18.29 61.16 3.44
N VAL A 1065 17.70 61.01 4.63
CA VAL A 1065 18.47 60.73 5.87
C VAL A 1065 18.99 59.28 5.92
N VAL A 1066 18.38 58.36 5.18
CA VAL A 1066 18.87 56.98 5.03
C VAL A 1066 19.78 56.92 3.80
N GLU A 1067 21.07 56.68 4.04
CA GLU A 1067 22.08 56.59 2.99
C GLU A 1067 21.76 55.43 2.02
N GLY A 1068 21.84 55.67 0.71
CA GLY A 1068 21.58 54.66 -0.32
C GLY A 1068 20.11 54.34 -0.63
N SER A 1069 19.14 54.91 0.09
CA SER A 1069 17.70 54.63 -0.10
C SER A 1069 16.84 55.91 -0.06
N PRO A 1070 16.87 56.77 -1.11
CA PRO A 1070 16.05 57.96 -1.15
C PRO A 1070 14.56 57.60 -1.21
N LYS A 1071 13.74 58.29 -0.42
CA LYS A 1071 12.27 58.13 -0.38
C LYS A 1071 11.58 59.41 -0.84
N THR A 1072 11.85 59.81 -2.08
CA THR A 1072 11.39 61.10 -2.66
C THR A 1072 9.88 61.24 -2.52
N LEU A 1073 9.44 62.24 -1.76
CA LEU A 1073 8.03 62.54 -1.55
C LEU A 1073 7.40 63.02 -2.84
N GLN A 1074 6.27 62.43 -3.21
CA GLN A 1074 5.45 62.91 -4.32
C GLN A 1074 4.53 64.00 -3.77
N ILE A 1075 4.45 65.15 -4.47
CA ILE A 1075 3.94 66.40 -3.89
C ILE A 1075 2.83 67.03 -4.72
N ALA A 1076 1.94 67.78 -4.05
CA ALA A 1076 0.96 68.64 -4.70
C ALA A 1076 0.88 70.01 -4.05
N GLY A 1077 0.67 71.05 -4.86
CA GLY A 1077 0.51 72.44 -4.38
C GLY A 1077 1.79 73.23 -4.14
N LEU A 1078 2.97 72.60 -4.23
CA LEU A 1078 4.27 73.25 -4.09
C LEU A 1078 5.27 72.76 -5.16
N LYS A 1079 6.37 73.49 -5.30
CA LYS A 1079 7.56 73.11 -6.10
C LYS A 1079 8.82 73.30 -5.28
N TYR A 1080 9.81 72.42 -5.46
CA TYR A 1080 11.13 72.60 -4.85
C TYR A 1080 12.31 72.23 -5.76
N THR A 1081 13.45 72.86 -5.48
CA THR A 1081 14.75 72.53 -6.08
C THR A 1081 15.67 71.93 -5.02
N ALA A 1082 16.21 70.74 -5.29
CA ALA A 1082 17.21 70.06 -4.48
C ALA A 1082 18.58 70.09 -5.16
N ASP A 1083 19.59 70.59 -4.47
CA ASP A 1083 20.98 70.63 -4.92
C ASP A 1083 21.80 69.53 -4.23
N PHE A 1084 22.08 68.45 -4.95
CA PHE A 1084 22.76 67.28 -4.41
C PHE A 1084 24.26 67.50 -4.14
N THR A 1085 24.83 68.64 -4.58
CA THR A 1085 26.19 69.06 -4.18
C THR A 1085 26.26 69.55 -2.73
N LYS A 1086 25.10 69.82 -2.11
CA LYS A 1086 24.98 70.33 -0.73
C LYS A 1086 24.68 69.24 0.29
N PRO A 1087 25.08 69.44 1.57
CA PRO A 1087 24.64 68.57 2.67
C PRO A 1087 23.12 68.56 2.78
N VAL A 1088 22.54 67.46 3.29
CA VAL A 1088 21.07 67.25 3.38
C VAL A 1088 20.35 68.46 4.02
N THR A 1089 20.94 69.06 5.06
CA THR A 1089 20.40 70.23 5.78
C THR A 1089 20.29 71.51 4.94
N GLU A 1090 20.99 71.61 3.82
CA GLU A 1090 20.97 72.77 2.91
C GLU A 1090 20.50 72.41 1.49
N ARG A 1091 20.13 71.14 1.28
CA ARG A 1091 19.85 70.57 -0.05
C ARG A 1091 18.66 71.21 -0.73
N VAL A 1092 17.59 71.56 0.02
CA VAL A 1092 16.43 72.27 -0.53
C VAL A 1092 16.78 73.76 -0.68
N THR A 1093 17.09 74.19 -1.90
CA THR A 1093 17.59 75.55 -2.23
C THR A 1093 16.49 76.50 -2.67
N TYR A 1094 15.39 75.98 -3.21
CA TYR A 1094 14.23 76.76 -3.61
C TYR A 1094 12.96 76.02 -3.21
N LEU A 1095 12.01 76.73 -2.61
CA LEU A 1095 10.74 76.17 -2.14
C LEU A 1095 9.63 77.21 -2.36
N THR A 1096 8.67 76.87 -3.22
CA THR A 1096 7.57 77.76 -3.63
C THR A 1096 6.24 77.03 -3.65
N LYS A 1097 5.15 77.79 -3.58
CA LYS A 1097 3.81 77.31 -3.96
C LYS A 1097 3.79 77.01 -5.46
N ALA A 1098 2.79 76.26 -5.91
CA ALA A 1098 2.62 75.93 -7.33
C ALA A 1098 2.53 77.17 -8.26
N ASP A 1099 2.07 78.31 -7.75
CA ASP A 1099 2.00 79.59 -8.47
C ASP A 1099 3.31 80.39 -8.50
N GLY A 1100 4.38 79.88 -7.87
CA GLY A 1100 5.70 80.52 -7.79
C GLY A 1100 5.91 81.41 -6.56
N THR A 1101 4.90 81.58 -5.69
CA THR A 1101 5.06 82.35 -4.45
C THR A 1101 6.02 81.63 -3.48
N LEU A 1102 6.96 82.35 -2.88
CA LEU A 1102 7.88 81.79 -1.88
C LEU A 1102 7.13 81.24 -0.66
N ILE A 1103 7.58 80.10 -0.16
CA ILE A 1103 7.11 79.53 1.11
C ILE A 1103 7.99 80.08 2.23
N GLU A 1104 7.43 81.02 3.00
CA GLU A 1104 8.13 81.65 4.12
C GLU A 1104 8.28 80.69 5.32
N ASP A 1105 9.48 80.66 5.93
CA ASP A 1105 9.83 79.71 7.00
C ASP A 1105 8.89 79.77 8.22
N THR A 1106 8.39 80.95 8.57
CA THR A 1106 7.55 81.19 9.76
C THR A 1106 6.04 81.08 9.48
N SER A 1107 5.64 81.05 8.21
CA SER A 1107 4.23 80.93 7.84
C SER A 1107 3.73 79.51 8.05
N LYS A 1108 2.46 79.37 8.43
CA LYS A 1108 1.80 78.09 8.66
C LYS A 1108 0.99 77.67 7.43
N TYR A 1109 1.03 76.38 7.12
CA TYR A 1109 0.36 75.78 5.98
C TYR A 1109 -0.35 74.50 6.40
N LYS A 1110 -1.52 74.26 5.81
CA LYS A 1110 -2.27 73.02 5.98
C LYS A 1110 -1.74 71.96 5.02
N VAL A 1111 -1.23 70.88 5.58
CA VAL A 1111 -0.56 69.80 4.85
C VAL A 1111 -1.31 68.51 5.06
N VAL A 1112 -1.62 67.78 3.99
CA VAL A 1112 -2.18 66.43 4.08
C VAL A 1112 -1.11 65.37 3.76
N VAL A 1113 -1.07 64.34 4.58
CA VAL A 1113 -0.25 63.13 4.42
C VAL A 1113 -1.12 61.90 4.74
N ASN A 1114 -0.61 60.68 4.56
CA ASN A 1114 -1.25 59.50 5.13
C ASN A 1114 -0.89 59.33 6.63
N ASP A 1115 -1.71 58.62 7.39
CA ASP A 1115 -1.55 58.37 8.83
C ASP A 1115 -0.26 57.61 9.21
N PHE A 1116 0.24 56.75 8.33
CA PHE A 1116 1.57 56.13 8.45
C PHE A 1116 2.66 57.20 8.53
N MET A 1117 2.70 58.14 7.57
CA MET A 1117 3.63 59.27 7.59
C MET A 1117 3.37 60.20 8.77
N ALA A 1118 2.10 60.53 9.07
CA ALA A 1118 1.75 61.40 10.20
C ALA A 1118 2.25 60.85 11.55
N SER A 1119 2.40 59.53 11.66
CA SER A 1119 2.94 58.82 12.83
C SER A 1119 4.47 58.67 12.80
N GLY A 1120 5.13 59.25 11.78
CA GLY A 1120 6.57 59.25 11.57
C GLY A 1120 7.10 57.97 10.96
N GLY A 1121 6.26 57.21 10.25
CA GLY A 1121 6.69 56.14 9.35
C GLY A 1121 7.70 56.68 8.32
N ASP A 1122 8.51 55.78 7.74
CA ASP A 1122 9.60 56.16 6.81
C ASP A 1122 10.61 57.19 7.37
N ASN A 1123 10.66 57.36 8.70
CA ASN A 1123 11.51 58.32 9.41
C ASN A 1123 11.12 59.80 9.22
N TYR A 1124 9.87 60.09 8.85
CA TYR A 1124 9.33 61.46 8.78
C TYR A 1124 8.99 62.03 10.17
N THR A 1125 9.98 62.09 11.06
CA THR A 1125 9.80 62.42 12.49
C THR A 1125 9.30 63.83 12.75
N VAL A 1126 9.47 64.77 11.80
CA VAL A 1126 8.95 66.14 11.92
C VAL A 1126 7.41 66.19 12.02
N LEU A 1127 6.74 65.13 11.57
CA LEU A 1127 5.28 65.00 11.60
C LEU A 1127 4.75 64.50 12.95
N LYS A 1128 5.62 63.97 13.84
CA LYS A 1128 5.21 63.45 15.15
C LYS A 1128 4.79 64.57 16.10
N GLY A 1129 3.80 64.29 16.94
CA GLY A 1129 3.32 65.21 17.98
C GLY A 1129 2.53 66.42 17.48
N LYS A 1130 2.18 66.45 16.19
CA LYS A 1130 1.33 67.47 15.57
C LYS A 1130 -0.15 67.19 15.85
N GLU A 1131 -0.97 68.25 15.93
CA GLU A 1131 -2.42 68.13 15.96
C GLU A 1131 -2.93 67.56 14.63
N ARG A 1132 -3.90 66.64 14.70
CA ARG A 1132 -4.35 65.83 13.56
C ARG A 1132 -5.83 66.05 13.28
N VAL A 1133 -6.15 66.36 12.03
CA VAL A 1133 -7.51 66.31 11.51
C VAL A 1133 -7.59 65.13 10.55
N TYR A 1134 -8.34 64.09 10.92
CA TYR A 1134 -8.51 62.90 10.10
C TYR A 1134 -9.52 63.17 8.97
N GLY A 1135 -9.15 62.78 7.76
CA GLY A 1135 -9.94 62.81 6.55
C GLY A 1135 -10.41 61.42 6.12
N PRO A 1136 -10.77 61.24 4.84
CA PRO A 1136 -11.19 59.95 4.30
C PRO A 1136 -10.02 58.96 4.18
N VAL A 1137 -10.35 57.70 3.88
CA VAL A 1137 -9.36 56.69 3.46
C VAL A 1137 -8.72 57.12 2.14
N ASP A 1138 -7.42 56.91 2.00
CA ASP A 1138 -6.62 57.35 0.86
C ASP A 1138 -7.12 56.80 -0.48
N LEU A 1139 -7.47 55.52 -0.54
CA LEU A 1139 -8.08 54.89 -1.71
C LEU A 1139 -9.45 55.51 -2.06
N GLU A 1140 -10.31 55.76 -1.07
CA GLU A 1140 -11.62 56.38 -1.31
C GLU A 1140 -11.47 57.81 -1.83
N ALA A 1141 -10.51 58.56 -1.29
CA ALA A 1141 -10.14 59.87 -1.79
C ALA A 1141 -9.66 59.81 -3.23
N PHE A 1142 -8.82 58.82 -3.57
CA PHE A 1142 -8.29 58.66 -4.92
C PHE A 1142 -9.37 58.26 -5.93
N VAL A 1143 -10.21 57.27 -5.59
CA VAL A 1143 -11.37 56.86 -6.40
C VAL A 1143 -12.29 58.05 -6.64
N LYS A 1144 -12.65 58.77 -5.57
CA LYS A 1144 -13.51 59.96 -5.68
C LYS A 1144 -12.89 61.02 -6.57
N TYR A 1145 -11.59 61.31 -6.40
CA TYR A 1145 -10.89 62.27 -7.24
C TYR A 1145 -10.90 61.87 -8.71
N VAL A 1146 -10.67 60.59 -9.01
CA VAL A 1146 -10.72 60.07 -10.38
C VAL A 1146 -12.13 60.24 -10.98
N GLN A 1147 -13.17 59.89 -10.21
CA GLN A 1147 -14.56 60.05 -10.63
C GLN A 1147 -14.94 61.51 -10.86
N ASP A 1148 -14.59 62.40 -9.93
CA ASP A 1148 -14.94 63.82 -9.99
C ASP A 1148 -14.16 64.57 -11.07
N THR A 1149 -12.88 64.21 -11.28
CA THR A 1149 -11.99 64.92 -12.21
C THR A 1149 -12.13 64.45 -13.65
N PHE A 1150 -12.24 63.13 -13.85
CA PHE A 1150 -12.25 62.54 -15.20
C PHE A 1150 -13.66 62.11 -15.63
N THR A 1151 -14.62 61.97 -14.72
CA THR A 1151 -16.05 61.68 -15.03
C THR A 1151 -16.26 60.48 -15.95
N GLY A 1152 -15.45 59.42 -15.78
CA GLY A 1152 -15.46 58.23 -16.64
C GLY A 1152 -14.69 58.36 -17.96
N GLY A 1153 -14.06 59.51 -18.22
CA GLY A 1153 -13.21 59.78 -19.36
C GLY A 1153 -11.77 59.26 -19.21
N THR A 1154 -10.87 59.80 -20.03
CA THR A 1154 -9.45 59.43 -20.00
C THR A 1154 -8.72 60.04 -18.81
N ILE A 1155 -8.19 59.19 -17.94
CA ILE A 1155 -7.31 59.53 -16.82
C ILE A 1155 -5.93 59.88 -17.38
N THR A 1156 -5.43 61.06 -17.02
CA THR A 1156 -4.13 61.56 -17.46
C THR A 1156 -3.33 62.09 -16.29
N ALA A 1157 -2.01 61.85 -16.31
CA ALA A 1157 -1.07 62.44 -15.37
C ALA A 1157 0.28 62.66 -16.06
N ALA A 1158 1.02 63.70 -15.65
CA ALA A 1158 2.30 64.07 -16.24
C ALA A 1158 3.27 64.57 -15.18
N ILE A 1159 4.56 64.61 -15.54
CA ILE A 1159 5.59 65.36 -14.80
C ILE A 1159 5.38 66.85 -15.08
N GLU A 1160 5.30 67.67 -14.03
CA GLU A 1160 5.00 69.10 -14.11
C GLU A 1160 6.16 69.99 -13.62
N GLY A 1161 7.30 69.37 -13.31
CA GLY A 1161 8.46 70.05 -12.72
C GLY A 1161 8.16 70.54 -11.30
N ARG A 1162 7.41 69.74 -10.53
CA ARG A 1162 7.21 69.96 -9.09
C ARG A 1162 8.52 69.72 -8.33
N ILE A 1163 9.35 68.79 -8.81
CA ILE A 1163 10.64 68.44 -8.19
C ILE A 1163 11.77 68.67 -9.20
N THR A 1164 12.75 69.49 -8.83
CA THR A 1164 13.96 69.70 -9.64
C THR A 1164 15.21 69.26 -8.87
N ASN A 1165 15.92 68.27 -9.36
CA ASN A 1165 17.16 67.77 -8.76
C ASN A 1165 18.38 68.28 -9.56
N LEU A 1166 19.17 69.17 -8.97
CA LEU A 1166 20.47 69.60 -9.49
C LEU A 1166 21.53 68.58 -9.06
N LYS A 1167 22.39 68.19 -10.00
CA LYS A 1167 23.49 67.24 -9.79
C LYS A 1167 24.82 67.95 -9.63
#